data_AF-A0A7Y3LVA8-F1
#
_entry.id   AF-A0A7Y3LVA8-F1
#
_cell.length_a   1.000
_cell.length_b   1.000
_cell.length_c   1.000
_cell.angle_alpha   90.00
_cell.angle_beta   90.00
_cell.angle_gamma   90.00
#
_symmetry.space_group_name_H-M   'P 1'
#
loop_
_entity.id
_entity.type
_entity.pdbx_description
1 polymer ?
#
loop_
_entity_poly.entity_id
_entity_poly.type
_entity_poly.pdbx_seq_one_letter_code
_entity_poly.pdbx_strand_id
1 'polypeptide(L)'
;MQDRNRRRWVTAAAAMTLAGLLAGDPLVSSPAAQGTGAQQDIVNSPARAVTLGDDAPDIAELLGLSEEQAARRNAKINGKRVELVSRRSETSTVYVNPDGTFTAESFAGPVRIKQDDGSWQDIDTELSDEGAALEPVAAAADITVSDGGDKKLASVSAGGASMALGWEETLPTPTVKDDTAAYDLGEGQTLTVTALKQGFSQSVLLDSAPTGELVYRIPVTLKGLTLSEADSGRLLLKDAAGKLVAEAPAPMMWDSSKDAKSGESKNLALVDTEIETAADGSQTLVLAPDADYFAQDLTYPVTVDPTSTLAVTTDTWVATNYNDSQVSSTELKSGTYNAGDTVARSYLKFDVSGYEGVHVIDTDLALYSYWSSSCDVGTGTAVRRITESWSSSTITWADKPAATTTGQVINTASKGYSTSCPAGTMNFDIDTIVRAWTSGSASNHGLLVRGTDETDSLTWRRFRSANYVSGDGSTEPHLTITYNSYPETPGTPVLSPSTTSGGAKVVTSLTPVLSTMVNDADPQRQRAQYAIEPDPAYNDTTYTLTADTPYVDSMETAALAVPEETPLVDGTHLRVRARAYDGTDYSTAWGSWQTFTVDTSKAPAPEVPTDPATGATETTTPLLTGVVTAAGNGALSAEYLLSDASGNPVGSTLTAGTQDGDRAVAMVPDGLLTDGATYKWKMRACADGVCSAYTPLKTFTLDVVEEETETSATTGTAPEAVTDLKAVAGDHGALVTWSAAVFTGDTDDVVTYTVTAVAADGTTAGTKTTTGRSAVFTDLDEGVSYSFKVTGQNDYGTSPAATSNTVVPVALVDGTSAYEIAVSAYHFAREGLVSGSYTDSADAASNSFYGPQFVDLLARDQESLLRERIAVSEDDTDSDPEEASFSDVLAIPSADGSTVTLRATVTSTNVVVTDVSTEAADPTDETGSFDMRYTLSAGAEPELLSEVSASAEEMAVRPTRAALVDLGNAIEGEIIEDTDPSAFDGDSTDDGSETTSTAATVSFDAQQAGTYLRTGAATWAVGHWNSPEMYDADCTNFVSRAIHYGGDVRMKGKGNGTYKDTDLWWYEPSTFFRDQTMTWINASYFRKFMLKHMLHSKRTTSTAFVGDVIFYDWTNDGKIDHTSIITKISNGKIYVTQHTKAYKYRSLAAQKKVKPKMKIWIYRPKPKWY
;
A
#
# COMPACT_ATOMS: atom_id res chain seq x y z
N MET A 1 42.76 8.83 -17.01
CA MET A 1 42.78 10.16 -17.67
C MET A 1 43.03 9.92 -19.15
N GLN A 2 42.08 10.34 -19.99
CA GLN A 2 42.06 10.39 -21.46
C GLN A 2 41.96 9.08 -22.29
N ASP A 3 40.89 9.07 -23.10
CA ASP A 3 40.71 8.53 -24.45
C ASP A 3 40.68 6.98 -24.63
N ARG A 4 39.75 6.38 -25.38
CA ARG A 4 38.72 6.87 -26.31
C ARG A 4 37.86 5.70 -26.80
N ASN A 5 36.52 5.82 -26.74
CA ASN A 5 35.60 5.05 -27.58
C ASN A 5 35.31 5.82 -28.88
N ARG A 6 35.35 5.12 -30.02
CA ARG A 6 35.11 5.62 -31.38
C ARG A 6 34.33 4.53 -32.12
N ARG A 7 33.09 4.76 -32.54
CA ARG A 7 32.65 5.07 -33.93
C ARG A 7 31.15 4.75 -34.01
N ARG A 8 30.30 5.23 -34.92
CA ARG A 8 30.21 6.34 -35.90
C ARG A 8 28.82 6.15 -36.51
N TRP A 9 28.01 7.20 -36.63
CA TRP A 9 26.90 7.25 -37.59
C TRP A 9 27.21 8.27 -38.67
N VAL A 10 26.90 7.93 -39.92
CA VAL A 10 27.16 8.70 -41.14
C VAL A 10 25.94 9.57 -41.47
N THR A 11 26.20 10.86 -41.72
CA THR A 11 25.26 11.88 -42.23
C THR A 11 25.43 12.13 -43.73
N ALA A 12 24.32 12.40 -44.43
CA ALA A 12 24.18 13.35 -45.56
C ALA A 12 22.67 13.61 -45.77
N ALA A 13 22.09 14.81 -45.56
CA ALA A 13 22.13 16.06 -46.36
C ALA A 13 21.46 15.89 -47.75
N ALA A 14 20.58 16.73 -48.29
CA ALA A 14 20.32 18.17 -48.10
C ALA A 14 18.95 18.64 -48.68
N ALA A 15 18.63 19.90 -48.37
CA ALA A 15 17.48 20.75 -48.71
C ALA A 15 17.15 20.99 -50.19
N MET A 16 15.90 21.41 -50.48
CA MET A 16 15.61 22.53 -51.41
C MET A 16 14.16 23.09 -51.30
N THR A 17 14.01 24.31 -51.81
CA THR A 17 13.12 25.42 -51.45
C THR A 17 11.95 25.73 -52.42
N LEU A 18 10.84 26.25 -51.87
CA LEU A 18 10.04 27.44 -52.28
C LEU A 18 9.08 27.47 -53.53
N ALA A 19 7.80 27.76 -53.22
CA ALA A 19 6.75 28.58 -53.89
C ALA A 19 6.00 28.17 -55.19
N GLY A 20 4.66 28.36 -55.16
CA GLY A 20 3.89 28.97 -56.27
C GLY A 20 2.49 28.43 -56.64
N LEU A 21 1.43 28.98 -56.01
CA LEU A 21 0.10 29.43 -56.52
C LEU A 21 -0.66 28.77 -57.71
N LEU A 22 -1.97 28.51 -57.50
CA LEU A 22 -3.19 28.97 -58.26
C LEU A 22 -4.34 27.93 -58.09
N ALA A 23 -5.39 28.19 -57.30
CA ALA A 23 -6.63 28.96 -57.59
C ALA A 23 -7.80 28.10 -58.13
N GLY A 24 -8.93 28.07 -57.39
CA GLY A 24 -10.21 27.51 -57.85
C GLY A 24 -11.27 27.26 -56.75
N ASP A 25 -11.79 28.32 -56.12
CA ASP A 25 -13.11 28.35 -55.42
C ASP A 25 -14.25 28.58 -56.47
N PRO A 26 -15.59 28.56 -56.21
CA PRO A 26 -16.30 28.75 -54.93
C PRO A 26 -17.67 28.00 -54.73
N LEU A 27 -18.35 28.36 -53.64
CA LEU A 27 -19.82 28.39 -53.36
C LEU A 27 -20.41 27.19 -52.58
N VAL A 28 -21.29 27.32 -51.57
CA VAL A 28 -21.94 28.44 -50.84
C VAL A 28 -22.69 27.84 -49.62
N SER A 29 -22.67 28.58 -48.51
CA SER A 29 -23.61 28.71 -47.35
C SER A 29 -24.09 27.52 -46.48
N SER A 30 -23.83 27.69 -45.17
CA SER A 30 -24.48 27.23 -43.92
C SER A 30 -26.01 27.48 -43.85
N PRO A 31 -26.77 27.21 -42.74
CA PRO A 31 -26.41 26.72 -41.38
C PRO A 31 -27.39 25.68 -40.75
N ALA A 32 -27.06 25.13 -39.57
CA ALA A 32 -27.93 25.04 -38.38
C ALA A 32 -27.35 24.10 -37.31
N ALA A 33 -27.42 24.54 -36.06
CA ALA A 33 -27.13 23.77 -34.85
C ALA A 33 -28.25 22.76 -34.55
N GLN A 34 -27.88 21.57 -34.03
CA GLN A 34 -28.35 21.01 -32.75
C GLN A 34 -27.90 19.55 -32.60
N GLY A 35 -27.34 19.23 -31.42
CA GLY A 35 -27.68 18.02 -30.69
C GLY A 35 -26.82 16.75 -30.88
N THR A 36 -26.13 16.43 -29.78
CA THR A 36 -25.80 15.08 -29.27
C THR A 36 -24.53 14.36 -29.75
N GLY A 37 -23.66 14.08 -28.76
CA GLY A 37 -22.95 12.81 -28.61
C GLY A 37 -21.61 12.67 -29.33
N ALA A 38 -20.51 13.02 -28.67
CA ALA A 38 -19.19 12.50 -29.01
C ALA A 38 -18.38 12.24 -27.74
N GLN A 39 -18.42 10.98 -27.32
CA GLN A 39 -17.33 10.28 -26.65
C GLN A 39 -16.11 10.33 -27.60
N GLN A 40 -15.00 10.91 -27.17
CA GLN A 40 -13.71 10.76 -27.85
C GLN A 40 -12.59 10.53 -26.83
N ASP A 41 -12.03 9.34 -26.94
CA ASP A 41 -10.71 8.93 -26.45
C ASP A 41 -9.63 9.94 -26.85
N ILE A 42 -8.75 10.28 -25.90
CA ILE A 42 -7.43 10.84 -26.17
C ILE A 42 -6.38 10.06 -25.38
N VAL A 43 -5.92 8.98 -26.02
CA VAL A 43 -4.55 8.43 -26.08
C VAL A 43 -3.55 8.89 -25.00
N ASN A 44 -3.32 8.01 -24.02
CA ASN A 44 -2.12 8.01 -23.17
C ASN A 44 -0.92 7.45 -23.95
N SER A 45 0.24 8.08 -23.85
CA SER A 45 1.53 7.46 -24.17
C SER A 45 2.48 7.63 -22.97
N PRO A 46 3.26 6.60 -22.58
CA PRO A 46 3.95 6.54 -21.30
C PRO A 46 5.30 7.27 -21.34
N ALA A 47 5.61 8.02 -20.28
CA ALA A 47 6.97 8.47 -20.01
C ALA A 47 7.84 7.27 -19.60
N ARG A 48 9.03 7.21 -20.22
CA ARG A 48 10.04 6.16 -20.14
C ARG A 48 10.58 6.02 -18.71
N ALA A 49 10.61 4.79 -18.19
CA ALA A 49 11.24 4.44 -16.92
C ALA A 49 12.76 4.73 -16.97
N VAL A 50 13.26 5.42 -15.95
CA VAL A 50 14.70 5.47 -15.64
C VAL A 50 14.91 4.45 -14.53
N THR A 51 15.65 3.38 -14.83
CA THR A 51 16.16 2.42 -13.85
C THR A 51 17.20 3.12 -12.96
N LEU A 52 16.99 3.07 -11.64
CA LEU A 52 17.97 3.50 -10.64
C LEU A 52 18.69 2.24 -10.13
N GLY A 53 20.02 2.26 -10.12
CA GLY A 53 20.88 1.12 -9.80
C GLY A 53 21.07 0.82 -8.31
N ASP A 54 21.77 -0.29 -8.04
CA ASP A 54 21.77 -1.15 -6.85
C ASP A 54 22.37 -0.60 -5.53
N ASP A 55 22.66 0.70 -5.39
CA ASP A 55 23.40 1.23 -4.22
C ASP A 55 22.59 2.20 -3.31
N ALA A 56 21.26 2.11 -3.28
CA ALA A 56 20.44 2.84 -2.30
C ALA A 56 20.22 2.01 -1.02
N PRO A 57 20.24 2.60 0.19
CA PRO A 57 19.91 1.88 1.41
C PRO A 57 18.48 1.34 1.32
N ASP A 58 18.32 0.05 1.59
CA ASP A 58 17.05 -0.65 1.55
C ASP A 58 16.06 0.00 2.53
N ILE A 59 15.03 0.64 1.96
CA ILE A 59 13.98 1.34 2.71
C ILE A 59 13.14 0.32 3.50
N ALA A 60 13.11 -0.96 3.08
CA ALA A 60 12.44 -2.04 3.80
C ALA A 60 13.15 -2.36 5.13
N GLU A 61 14.49 -2.40 5.13
CA GLU A 61 15.31 -2.63 6.33
C GLU A 61 15.20 -1.48 7.34
N LEU A 62 15.08 -0.23 6.87
CA LEU A 62 14.85 0.95 7.71
C LEU A 62 13.44 1.04 8.32
N LEU A 63 12.48 0.27 7.80
CA LEU A 63 11.08 0.21 8.27
C LEU A 63 10.74 -1.12 8.96
N GLY A 64 11.68 -2.07 9.05
CA GLY A 64 11.42 -3.41 9.58
C GLY A 64 10.46 -4.25 8.75
N LEU A 65 10.19 -3.87 7.50
CA LEU A 65 9.30 -4.60 6.60
C LEU A 65 10.05 -5.76 5.95
N SER A 66 9.40 -6.90 5.82
CA SER A 66 9.91 -7.98 4.97
C SER A 66 9.98 -7.52 3.51
N GLU A 67 10.88 -8.13 2.72
CA GLU A 67 10.99 -7.86 1.28
C GLU A 67 9.63 -7.97 0.58
N GLU A 68 8.83 -8.97 0.96
CA GLU A 68 7.52 -9.18 0.37
C GLU A 68 6.51 -8.07 0.72
N GLN A 69 6.49 -7.62 1.98
CA GLN A 69 5.66 -6.49 2.40
C GLN A 69 6.02 -5.22 1.62
N ALA A 70 7.32 -4.97 1.43
CA ALA A 70 7.81 -3.86 0.62
C ALA A 70 7.43 -4.01 -0.86
N ALA A 71 7.58 -5.21 -1.43
CA ALA A 71 7.23 -5.51 -2.81
C ALA A 71 5.73 -5.32 -3.08
N ARG A 72 4.85 -5.80 -2.19
CA ARG A 72 3.38 -5.58 -2.26
C ARG A 72 3.02 -4.12 -2.25
N ARG A 73 3.57 -3.37 -1.29
CA ARG A 73 3.35 -1.92 -1.18
C ARG A 73 3.77 -1.22 -2.47
N ASN A 74 4.95 -1.53 -2.98
CA ASN A 74 5.49 -0.95 -4.20
C ASN A 74 4.69 -1.37 -5.44
N ALA A 75 4.20 -2.61 -5.51
CA ALA A 75 3.44 -3.09 -6.64
C ALA A 75 2.09 -2.37 -6.77
N LYS A 76 1.40 -2.22 -5.63
CA LYS A 76 0.14 -1.48 -5.55
C LYS A 76 0.30 0.00 -5.86
N ILE A 77 1.31 0.67 -5.27
CA ILE A 77 1.56 2.10 -5.48
C ILE A 77 1.93 2.39 -6.94
N ASN A 78 2.78 1.55 -7.54
CA ASN A 78 3.29 1.80 -8.89
C ASN A 78 2.38 1.23 -9.99
N GLY A 79 1.35 0.45 -9.64
CA GLY A 79 0.49 -0.26 -10.58
C GLY A 79 1.26 -1.23 -11.48
N LYS A 80 2.40 -1.75 -10.99
CA LYS A 80 3.30 -2.66 -11.72
C LYS A 80 3.73 -3.79 -10.82
N ARG A 81 3.90 -4.98 -11.36
CA ARG A 81 4.46 -6.10 -10.60
C ARG A 81 5.88 -5.78 -10.09
N VAL A 82 6.22 -6.26 -8.90
CA VAL A 82 7.54 -6.10 -8.27
C VAL A 82 8.11 -7.47 -7.98
N GLU A 83 9.38 -7.68 -8.32
CA GLU A 83 10.05 -8.96 -8.11
C GLU A 83 10.36 -9.22 -6.63
N LEU A 84 10.29 -10.49 -6.22
CA LEU A 84 10.82 -11.02 -4.97
C LEU A 84 12.14 -11.72 -5.26
N VAL A 85 13.23 -11.00 -5.03
CA VAL A 85 14.60 -11.46 -5.29
C VAL A 85 14.96 -12.64 -4.37
N SER A 86 14.43 -12.68 -3.13
CA SER A 86 14.59 -13.86 -2.24
C SER A 86 14.00 -15.14 -2.81
N ARG A 87 13.04 -15.05 -3.74
CA ARG A 87 12.41 -16.21 -4.41
C ARG A 87 12.93 -16.43 -5.84
N ARG A 88 13.99 -15.73 -6.23
CA ARG A 88 14.69 -15.93 -7.51
C ARG A 88 15.52 -17.21 -7.47
N SER A 89 15.50 -17.98 -8.56
CA SER A 89 16.36 -19.14 -8.79
C SER A 89 17.03 -19.08 -10.17
N GLU A 90 17.86 -20.06 -10.50
CA GLU A 90 18.47 -20.24 -11.83
C GLU A 90 17.42 -20.39 -12.94
N THR A 91 16.23 -20.88 -12.60
CA THR A 91 15.16 -21.23 -13.54
C THR A 91 13.86 -20.47 -13.29
N SER A 92 13.76 -19.60 -12.28
CA SER A 92 12.51 -18.93 -11.96
C SER A 92 12.64 -17.52 -11.40
N THR A 93 11.62 -16.72 -11.66
CA THR A 93 11.40 -15.39 -11.07
C THR A 93 10.00 -15.31 -10.50
N VAL A 94 9.83 -14.78 -9.30
CA VAL A 94 8.51 -14.56 -8.68
C VAL A 94 8.28 -13.08 -8.52
N TYR A 95 7.10 -12.62 -8.91
CA TYR A 95 6.64 -11.25 -8.75
C TYR A 95 5.40 -11.19 -7.88
N VAL A 96 5.24 -10.09 -7.16
CA VAL A 96 3.98 -9.66 -6.57
C VAL A 96 3.28 -8.73 -7.55
N ASN A 97 2.01 -8.99 -7.84
CA ASN A 97 1.18 -8.17 -8.72
C ASN A 97 0.49 -7.02 -7.96
N PRO A 98 0.04 -5.96 -8.67
CA PRO A 98 -0.65 -4.83 -8.03
C PRO A 98 -1.96 -5.18 -7.30
N ASP A 99 -2.59 -6.29 -7.69
CA ASP A 99 -3.82 -6.80 -7.11
C ASP A 99 -3.59 -7.69 -5.87
N GLY A 100 -2.34 -7.98 -5.52
CA GLY A 100 -1.97 -8.83 -4.38
C GLY A 100 -1.66 -10.28 -4.75
N THR A 101 -1.96 -10.74 -5.96
CA THR A 101 -1.58 -12.09 -6.41
C THR A 101 -0.07 -12.19 -6.68
N PHE A 102 0.46 -13.40 -6.85
CA PHE A 102 1.82 -13.60 -7.35
C PHE A 102 1.81 -14.13 -8.76
N THR A 103 2.88 -13.84 -9.50
CA THR A 103 3.19 -14.48 -10.77
C THR A 103 4.58 -15.07 -10.71
N ALA A 104 4.71 -16.37 -10.95
CA ALA A 104 5.98 -17.03 -11.17
C ALA A 104 6.23 -17.26 -12.67
N GLU A 105 7.41 -16.90 -13.15
CA GLU A 105 7.90 -17.24 -14.49
C GLU A 105 8.96 -18.33 -14.34
N SER A 106 8.68 -19.55 -14.82
CA SER A 106 9.52 -20.74 -14.69
C SER A 106 10.01 -21.23 -16.05
N PHE A 107 11.30 -21.42 -16.23
CA PHE A 107 11.93 -21.80 -17.50
C PHE A 107 12.25 -23.30 -17.55
N ALA A 108 12.24 -23.87 -18.75
CA ALA A 108 12.58 -25.28 -18.99
C ALA A 108 14.08 -25.61 -18.86
N GLY A 109 14.90 -24.66 -18.39
CA GLY A 109 16.33 -24.78 -18.14
C GLY A 109 16.86 -23.49 -17.50
N PRO A 110 18.14 -23.46 -17.07
CA PRO A 110 18.68 -22.27 -16.43
C PRO A 110 18.73 -21.09 -17.42
N VAL A 111 18.44 -19.90 -16.92
CA VAL A 111 18.56 -18.63 -17.67
C VAL A 111 19.54 -17.67 -17.01
N ARG A 112 19.95 -17.97 -15.78
CA ARG A 112 20.88 -17.19 -14.97
C ARG A 112 21.64 -18.09 -14.00
N ILE A 113 22.77 -17.60 -13.50
CA ILE A 113 23.62 -18.25 -12.51
C ILE A 113 23.84 -17.34 -11.32
N LYS A 114 24.03 -17.94 -10.14
CA LYS A 114 24.38 -17.22 -8.92
C LYS A 114 25.91 -17.16 -8.78
N GLN A 115 26.44 -15.96 -8.68
CA GLN A 115 27.86 -15.68 -8.50
C GLN A 115 28.31 -15.94 -7.05
N ASP A 116 29.62 -16.07 -6.85
CA ASP A 116 30.23 -16.30 -5.53
C ASP A 116 29.91 -15.19 -4.51
N ASP A 117 29.68 -13.96 -4.98
CA ASP A 117 29.28 -12.82 -4.16
C ASP A 117 27.78 -12.79 -3.83
N GLY A 118 27.02 -13.76 -4.34
CA GLY A 118 25.58 -13.89 -4.16
C GLY A 118 24.73 -13.14 -5.19
N SER A 119 25.34 -12.36 -6.09
CA SER A 119 24.63 -11.69 -7.18
C SER A 119 24.16 -12.69 -8.25
N TRP A 120 23.19 -12.28 -9.07
CA TRP A 120 22.69 -13.07 -10.18
C TRP A 120 23.18 -12.49 -11.50
N GLN A 121 23.68 -13.35 -12.39
CA GLN A 121 24.09 -12.98 -13.74
C GLN A 121 23.33 -13.83 -14.75
N ASP A 122 22.75 -13.18 -15.76
CA ASP A 122 22.09 -13.89 -16.86
C ASP A 122 23.12 -14.70 -17.68
N ILE A 123 22.68 -15.82 -18.23
CA ILE A 123 23.56 -16.69 -19.03
C ILE A 123 23.90 -15.98 -20.35
N ASP A 124 25.20 -15.92 -20.62
CA ASP A 124 25.78 -15.35 -21.83
C ASP A 124 26.89 -16.30 -22.33
N THR A 125 26.62 -16.99 -23.43
CA THR A 125 27.53 -17.98 -23.99
C THR A 125 28.55 -17.41 -24.98
N GLU A 126 28.62 -16.08 -25.16
CA GLU A 126 29.66 -15.46 -25.99
C GLU A 126 31.04 -15.86 -25.50
N LEU A 127 31.88 -16.38 -26.40
CA LEU A 127 33.23 -16.83 -26.07
C LEU A 127 34.18 -15.63 -25.96
N SER A 128 34.81 -15.51 -24.80
CA SER A 128 35.80 -14.50 -24.49
C SER A 128 37.22 -15.10 -24.43
N ASP A 129 38.22 -14.32 -24.81
CA ASP A 129 39.64 -14.68 -24.79
C ASP A 129 40.38 -13.83 -23.75
N GLU A 130 40.18 -14.15 -22.46
CA GLU A 130 40.77 -13.42 -21.32
C GLU A 130 41.90 -14.18 -20.61
N GLY A 131 42.19 -15.41 -21.05
CA GLY A 131 43.03 -16.36 -20.31
C GLY A 131 43.91 -17.25 -21.18
N ALA A 132 44.02 -18.52 -20.79
CA ALA A 132 44.78 -19.57 -21.50
C ALA A 132 43.88 -20.49 -22.34
N ALA A 133 42.60 -20.16 -22.43
CA ALA A 133 41.54 -20.83 -23.17
C ALA A 133 40.41 -19.82 -23.39
N LEU A 134 39.53 -20.12 -24.35
CA LEU A 134 38.29 -19.40 -24.58
C LEU A 134 37.22 -19.88 -23.58
N GLU A 135 36.49 -18.96 -22.96
CA GLU A 135 35.46 -19.28 -21.96
C GLU A 135 34.19 -18.46 -22.24
N PRO A 136 32.98 -19.03 -22.04
CA PRO A 136 31.76 -18.25 -22.14
C PRO A 136 31.72 -17.17 -21.05
N VAL A 137 31.15 -16.00 -21.35
CA VAL A 137 31.01 -14.89 -20.38
C VAL A 137 30.29 -15.33 -19.10
N ALA A 138 29.23 -16.13 -19.22
CA ALA A 138 28.51 -16.74 -18.10
C ALA A 138 27.74 -17.99 -18.54
N ALA A 139 28.07 -19.15 -17.95
CA ALA A 139 27.35 -20.41 -18.19
C ALA A 139 27.11 -21.17 -16.88
N ALA A 140 26.11 -22.04 -16.85
CA ALA A 140 25.77 -22.85 -15.68
C ALA A 140 26.70 -24.05 -15.45
N ALA A 141 27.61 -24.32 -16.39
CA ALA A 141 28.72 -25.25 -16.22
C ALA A 141 30.03 -24.54 -16.58
N ASP A 142 31.13 -24.95 -15.96
CA ASP A 142 32.45 -24.43 -16.32
C ASP A 142 32.83 -25.01 -17.68
N ILE A 143 32.97 -24.16 -18.69
CA ILE A 143 33.27 -24.57 -20.07
C ILE A 143 34.55 -23.88 -20.51
N THR A 144 35.47 -24.67 -21.06
CA THR A 144 36.70 -24.14 -21.68
C THR A 144 36.80 -24.65 -23.10
N VAL A 145 37.13 -23.79 -24.04
CA VAL A 145 37.35 -24.09 -25.46
C VAL A 145 38.76 -23.66 -25.84
N SER A 146 39.47 -24.43 -26.67
CA SER A 146 40.88 -24.16 -26.98
C SER A 146 41.09 -22.87 -27.76
N ASP A 147 42.12 -22.09 -27.43
CA ASP A 147 42.60 -20.95 -28.24
C ASP A 147 43.60 -21.38 -29.34
N GLY A 148 43.87 -22.69 -29.44
CA GLY A 148 44.75 -23.31 -30.42
C GLY A 148 46.19 -23.52 -29.94
N GLY A 149 46.98 -24.27 -30.71
CA GLY A 149 48.38 -24.56 -30.39
C GLY A 149 48.61 -25.75 -29.44
N ASP A 150 47.55 -26.42 -29.00
CA ASP A 150 47.61 -27.69 -28.27
C ASP A 150 46.62 -28.74 -28.83
N LYS A 151 46.47 -29.88 -28.14
CA LYS A 151 45.58 -30.98 -28.53
C LYS A 151 44.29 -31.06 -27.70
N LYS A 152 44.02 -30.09 -26.84
CA LYS A 152 42.80 -30.05 -26.03
C LYS A 152 41.75 -29.31 -26.85
N LEU A 153 40.56 -29.87 -27.04
CA LEU A 153 39.52 -29.23 -27.84
C LEU A 153 38.61 -28.39 -26.96
N ALA A 154 37.89 -29.06 -26.06
CA ALA A 154 36.96 -28.42 -25.16
C ALA A 154 36.78 -29.26 -23.90
N SER A 155 36.43 -28.62 -22.79
CA SER A 155 36.09 -29.30 -21.56
C SER A 155 34.89 -28.67 -20.89
N VAL A 156 34.16 -29.49 -20.15
CA VAL A 156 33.08 -29.05 -19.28
C VAL A 156 33.19 -29.73 -17.94
N SER A 157 32.93 -28.99 -16.86
CA SER A 157 32.82 -29.53 -15.51
C SER A 157 31.64 -28.98 -14.73
N ALA A 158 31.02 -29.85 -13.94
CA ALA A 158 29.94 -29.49 -13.03
C ALA A 158 29.91 -30.50 -11.86
N GLY A 159 29.70 -30.02 -10.63
CA GLY A 159 29.50 -30.89 -9.45
C GLY A 159 30.66 -31.87 -9.16
N GLY A 160 31.89 -31.52 -9.54
CA GLY A 160 33.08 -32.37 -9.33
C GLY A 160 33.32 -33.46 -10.38
N ALA A 161 32.37 -33.64 -11.32
CA ALA A 161 32.55 -34.46 -12.52
C ALA A 161 33.06 -33.59 -13.69
N SER A 162 33.87 -34.16 -14.57
CA SER A 162 34.35 -33.44 -15.77
C SER A 162 34.52 -34.37 -16.97
N MET A 163 34.32 -33.79 -18.14
CA MET A 163 34.58 -34.39 -19.45
C MET A 163 35.40 -33.40 -20.27
N ALA A 164 36.48 -33.87 -20.88
CA ALA A 164 37.23 -33.10 -21.85
C ALA A 164 37.41 -33.91 -23.12
N LEU A 165 37.22 -33.26 -24.26
CA LEU A 165 37.56 -33.77 -25.57
C LEU A 165 38.92 -33.24 -25.99
N GLY A 166 39.73 -34.11 -26.56
CA GLY A 166 40.96 -33.78 -27.26
C GLY A 166 40.80 -33.86 -28.77
N TRP A 167 41.84 -33.41 -29.48
CA TRP A 167 42.00 -33.62 -30.91
C TRP A 167 43.29 -34.39 -31.18
N GLU A 168 43.29 -35.25 -32.21
CA GLU A 168 44.45 -36.11 -32.50
C GLU A 168 45.68 -35.28 -32.90
N GLU A 169 45.46 -34.19 -33.64
CA GLU A 169 46.48 -33.25 -34.07
C GLU A 169 46.45 -31.94 -33.28
N THR A 170 47.52 -31.15 -33.40
CA THR A 170 47.57 -29.82 -32.76
C THR A 170 46.57 -28.89 -33.44
N LEU A 171 45.66 -28.31 -32.67
CA LEU A 171 44.62 -27.41 -33.18
C LEU A 171 45.25 -26.10 -33.71
N PRO A 172 44.78 -25.58 -34.85
CA PRO A 172 45.14 -24.24 -35.30
C PRO A 172 44.53 -23.19 -34.36
N THR A 173 44.92 -21.92 -34.52
CA THR A 173 44.21 -20.82 -33.87
C THR A 173 42.79 -20.69 -34.46
N PRO A 174 41.73 -20.67 -33.64
CA PRO A 174 40.37 -20.58 -34.14
C PRO A 174 40.01 -19.16 -34.59
N THR A 175 38.98 -19.07 -35.43
CA THR A 175 38.18 -17.85 -35.59
C THR A 175 37.01 -17.91 -34.62
N VAL A 176 36.86 -16.93 -33.73
CA VAL A 176 35.78 -16.87 -32.76
C VAL A 176 34.69 -15.91 -33.25
N LYS A 177 33.44 -16.34 -33.16
CA LYS A 177 32.26 -15.53 -33.42
C LYS A 177 31.15 -15.91 -32.45
N ASP A 178 30.68 -14.92 -31.69
CA ASP A 178 29.63 -15.08 -30.69
C ASP A 178 30.02 -16.24 -29.73
N ASP A 179 29.21 -17.29 -29.65
CA ASP A 179 29.41 -18.48 -28.83
C ASP A 179 30.28 -19.59 -29.47
N THR A 180 30.83 -19.33 -30.67
CA THR A 180 31.40 -20.40 -31.51
C THR A 180 32.87 -20.14 -31.89
N ALA A 181 33.73 -21.12 -31.64
CA ALA A 181 35.11 -21.18 -32.12
C ALA A 181 35.22 -22.12 -33.34
N ALA A 182 35.87 -21.68 -34.42
CA ALA A 182 36.04 -22.43 -35.66
C ALA A 182 37.51 -22.64 -36.03
N TYR A 183 37.94 -23.89 -36.15
CA TYR A 183 39.30 -24.33 -36.44
C TYR A 183 39.41 -24.85 -37.89
N ASP A 184 40.23 -24.23 -38.72
CA ASP A 184 40.51 -24.70 -40.09
C ASP A 184 41.51 -25.85 -40.05
N LEU A 185 41.01 -27.09 -40.20
CA LEU A 185 41.82 -28.30 -40.14
C LEU A 185 42.54 -28.59 -41.48
N GLY A 186 42.30 -27.79 -42.51
CA GLY A 186 42.80 -28.02 -43.86
C GLY A 186 41.91 -28.95 -44.69
N GLU A 187 42.22 -29.07 -45.97
CA GLU A 187 41.48 -29.92 -46.95
C GLU A 187 39.97 -29.62 -47.04
N GLY A 188 39.54 -28.40 -46.68
CA GLY A 188 38.14 -28.00 -46.66
C GLY A 188 37.36 -28.51 -45.45
N GLN A 189 38.05 -28.86 -44.36
CA GLN A 189 37.43 -29.30 -43.10
C GLN A 189 37.54 -28.19 -42.05
N THR A 190 36.41 -27.84 -41.43
CA THR A 190 36.36 -26.88 -40.31
C THR A 190 35.74 -27.54 -39.10
N LEU A 191 36.49 -27.67 -38.01
CA LEU A 191 35.95 -28.09 -36.72
C LEU A 191 35.35 -26.88 -36.01
N THR A 192 34.13 -26.97 -35.52
CA THR A 192 33.49 -25.93 -34.72
C THR A 192 33.22 -26.45 -33.32
N VAL A 193 33.34 -25.56 -32.33
CA VAL A 193 32.89 -25.77 -30.96
C VAL A 193 31.99 -24.60 -30.59
N THR A 194 30.76 -24.88 -30.19
CA THR A 194 29.78 -23.88 -29.76
C THR A 194 29.50 -24.05 -28.27
N ALA A 195 29.71 -23.00 -27.48
CA ALA A 195 29.36 -22.99 -26.07
C ALA A 195 27.83 -22.98 -25.89
N LEU A 196 27.35 -23.79 -24.95
CA LEU A 196 25.94 -23.91 -24.58
C LEU A 196 25.80 -23.60 -23.08
N LYS A 197 24.56 -23.42 -22.61
CA LYS A 197 24.28 -23.05 -21.21
C LYS A 197 24.93 -23.97 -20.17
N GLN A 198 25.05 -25.25 -20.49
CA GLN A 198 25.49 -26.30 -19.57
C GLN A 198 26.52 -27.26 -20.21
N GLY A 199 27.16 -26.85 -21.30
CA GLY A 199 28.13 -27.68 -22.02
C GLY A 199 28.54 -27.06 -23.34
N PHE A 200 28.89 -27.88 -24.32
CA PHE A 200 29.20 -27.40 -25.66
C PHE A 200 28.66 -28.38 -26.71
N SER A 201 28.57 -27.95 -27.96
CA SER A 201 28.46 -28.84 -29.10
C SER A 201 29.72 -28.74 -29.95
N GLN A 202 30.06 -29.81 -30.67
CA GLN A 202 31.16 -29.77 -31.63
C GLN A 202 30.76 -30.44 -32.94
N SER A 203 31.21 -29.92 -34.06
CA SER A 203 30.88 -30.48 -35.37
C SER A 203 32.01 -30.25 -36.36
N VAL A 204 32.16 -31.12 -37.34
CA VAL A 204 33.09 -30.92 -38.45
C VAL A 204 32.30 -30.59 -39.71
N LEU A 205 32.53 -29.42 -40.27
CA LEU A 205 32.00 -29.00 -41.56
C LEU A 205 32.97 -29.41 -42.66
N LEU A 206 32.45 -30.09 -43.68
CA LEU A 206 33.17 -30.49 -44.87
C LEU A 206 32.68 -29.63 -46.03
N ASP A 207 33.55 -28.85 -46.68
CA ASP A 207 33.19 -28.00 -47.82
C ASP A 207 33.09 -28.77 -49.15
N SER A 208 33.59 -30.01 -49.17
CA SER A 208 33.53 -30.91 -50.33
C SER A 208 33.62 -32.37 -49.90
N ALA A 209 33.33 -33.30 -50.82
CA ALA A 209 33.43 -34.74 -50.54
C ALA A 209 34.87 -35.11 -50.12
N PRO A 210 35.04 -35.92 -49.06
CA PRO A 210 36.36 -36.38 -48.66
C PRO A 210 36.98 -37.23 -49.78
N THR A 211 38.30 -37.09 -49.99
CA THR A 211 39.03 -37.81 -51.05
C THR A 211 39.48 -39.22 -50.64
N GLY A 212 39.29 -39.57 -49.36
CA GLY A 212 39.61 -40.87 -48.78
C GLY A 212 38.64 -41.24 -47.65
N GLU A 213 38.93 -42.36 -46.99
CA GLU A 213 38.18 -42.78 -45.80
C GLU A 213 38.32 -41.74 -44.70
N LEU A 214 37.19 -41.35 -44.11
CA LEU A 214 37.11 -40.32 -43.09
C LEU A 214 36.86 -40.97 -41.74
N VAL A 215 37.80 -40.83 -40.81
CA VAL A 215 37.68 -41.33 -39.44
C VAL A 215 38.20 -40.26 -38.49
N TYR A 216 37.37 -39.84 -37.54
CA TYR A 216 37.78 -38.92 -36.48
C TYR A 216 37.98 -39.70 -35.19
N ARG A 217 39.18 -39.58 -34.61
CA ARG A 217 39.53 -40.18 -33.33
C ARG A 217 39.66 -39.08 -32.30
N ILE A 218 38.74 -39.04 -31.35
CA ILE A 218 38.57 -37.94 -30.39
C ILE A 218 38.91 -38.48 -29.00
N PRO A 219 40.11 -38.18 -28.46
CA PRO A 219 40.48 -38.58 -27.10
C PRO A 219 39.50 -38.00 -26.07
N VAL A 220 39.08 -38.82 -25.11
CA VAL A 220 38.15 -38.41 -24.03
C VAL A 220 38.86 -38.54 -22.69
N THR A 221 38.88 -37.44 -21.93
CA THR A 221 39.36 -37.43 -20.54
C THR A 221 38.18 -37.27 -19.60
N LEU A 222 37.97 -38.24 -18.71
CA LEU A 222 36.86 -38.25 -17.77
C LEU A 222 37.37 -38.22 -16.32
N LYS A 223 36.66 -37.48 -15.47
CA LYS A 223 36.86 -37.51 -14.02
C LYS A 223 35.54 -37.86 -13.32
N GLY A 224 35.53 -38.99 -12.62
CA GLY A 224 34.34 -39.48 -11.91
C GLY A 224 33.24 -40.04 -12.82
N LEU A 225 33.51 -40.18 -14.12
CA LEU A 225 32.56 -40.62 -15.14
C LEU A 225 33.12 -41.77 -15.97
N THR A 226 32.24 -42.54 -16.60
CA THR A 226 32.56 -43.54 -17.63
C THR A 226 31.67 -43.30 -18.84
N LEU A 227 32.27 -43.23 -20.03
CA LEU A 227 31.57 -43.12 -21.31
C LEU A 227 31.20 -44.53 -21.80
N SER A 228 29.95 -44.68 -22.26
CA SER A 228 29.43 -45.90 -22.86
C SER A 228 28.45 -45.57 -23.98
N GLU A 229 28.23 -46.50 -24.89
CA GLU A 229 27.25 -46.39 -25.96
C GLU A 229 26.00 -47.21 -25.61
N ALA A 230 24.82 -46.65 -25.87
CA ALA A 230 23.55 -47.36 -25.75
C ALA A 230 23.26 -48.20 -27.01
N ASP A 231 22.34 -49.18 -26.94
CA ASP A 231 21.89 -49.95 -28.13
C ASP A 231 21.36 -49.07 -29.28
N SER A 232 20.99 -47.83 -28.99
CA SER A 232 20.53 -46.82 -29.93
C SER A 232 21.64 -45.96 -30.55
N GLY A 233 22.91 -46.16 -30.19
CA GLY A 233 24.04 -45.33 -30.63
C GLY A 233 24.24 -44.03 -29.83
N ARG A 234 23.42 -43.78 -28.80
CA ARG A 234 23.60 -42.62 -27.90
C ARG A 234 24.83 -42.78 -27.02
N LEU A 235 25.48 -41.67 -26.73
CA LEU A 235 26.59 -41.61 -25.79
C LEU A 235 26.06 -41.33 -24.37
N LEU A 236 26.46 -42.16 -23.41
CA LEU A 236 26.01 -42.08 -22.02
C LEU A 236 27.23 -41.92 -21.10
N LEU A 237 27.21 -40.90 -20.25
CA LEU A 237 28.18 -40.68 -19.19
C LEU A 237 27.56 -41.00 -17.84
N LYS A 238 28.08 -42.04 -17.18
CA LYS A 238 27.60 -42.51 -15.88
C LYS A 238 28.65 -42.33 -14.80
N ASP A 239 28.22 -42.05 -13.58
CA ASP A 239 29.09 -42.05 -12.41
C ASP A 239 29.45 -43.47 -11.96
N ALA A 240 30.29 -43.57 -10.93
CA ALA A 240 30.70 -44.86 -10.35
C ALA A 240 29.54 -45.67 -9.73
N ALA A 241 28.41 -45.03 -9.41
CA ALA A 241 27.20 -45.69 -8.93
C ALA A 241 26.29 -46.15 -10.09
N GLY A 242 26.67 -45.89 -11.35
CA GLY A 242 25.89 -46.21 -12.54
C GLY A 242 24.76 -45.21 -12.83
N LYS A 243 24.68 -44.09 -12.10
CA LYS A 243 23.71 -43.02 -12.35
C LYS A 243 24.14 -42.23 -13.58
N LEU A 244 23.20 -41.97 -14.49
CA LEU A 244 23.44 -41.10 -15.63
C LEU A 244 23.67 -39.66 -15.17
N VAL A 245 24.77 -39.06 -15.61
CA VAL A 245 25.16 -37.68 -15.32
C VAL A 245 25.00 -36.80 -16.55
N ALA A 246 25.31 -37.33 -17.73
CA ALA A 246 25.17 -36.64 -19.00
C ALA A 246 24.97 -37.63 -20.14
N GLU A 247 24.47 -37.14 -21.26
CA GLU A 247 24.24 -37.90 -22.47
C GLU A 247 24.30 -37.03 -23.71
N ALA A 248 24.57 -37.66 -24.85
CA ALA A 248 24.51 -37.03 -26.15
C ALA A 248 23.73 -37.92 -27.14
N PRO A 249 22.96 -37.31 -28.06
CA PRO A 249 22.37 -38.02 -29.20
C PRO A 249 23.40 -38.84 -29.98
N ALA A 250 22.90 -39.84 -30.73
CA ALA A 250 23.75 -40.57 -31.67
C ALA A 250 24.35 -39.60 -32.70
N PRO A 251 25.65 -39.67 -33.00
CA PRO A 251 26.27 -38.82 -34.00
C PRO A 251 25.61 -38.97 -35.38
N MET A 252 25.38 -37.84 -36.04
CA MET A 252 24.68 -37.75 -37.33
C MET A 252 25.49 -36.92 -38.31
N MET A 253 25.24 -37.10 -39.60
CA MET A 253 25.72 -36.20 -40.64
C MET A 253 24.62 -35.77 -41.59
N TRP A 254 24.69 -34.52 -42.04
CA TRP A 254 23.73 -33.95 -42.98
C TRP A 254 24.35 -32.91 -43.89
N ASP A 255 23.75 -32.72 -45.06
CA ASP A 255 24.19 -31.72 -46.03
C ASP A 255 23.48 -30.36 -45.80
N SER A 256 23.95 -29.30 -46.45
CA SER A 256 23.38 -27.96 -46.31
C SER A 256 22.06 -27.75 -47.06
N SER A 257 21.54 -28.78 -47.74
CA SER A 257 20.27 -28.70 -48.45
C SER A 257 19.13 -28.44 -47.47
N LYS A 258 18.00 -27.90 -47.98
CA LYS A 258 16.79 -27.69 -47.18
C LYS A 258 15.57 -28.23 -47.91
N ASP A 259 14.81 -29.08 -47.25
CA ASP A 259 13.45 -29.40 -47.66
C ASP A 259 12.53 -28.23 -47.31
N ALA A 260 11.78 -27.74 -48.29
CA ALA A 260 10.96 -26.54 -48.12
C ALA A 260 9.77 -26.75 -47.16
N LYS A 261 9.36 -28.01 -46.92
CA LYS A 261 8.22 -28.34 -46.05
C LYS A 261 8.64 -28.61 -44.61
N SER A 262 9.87 -29.08 -44.37
CA SER A 262 10.35 -29.36 -43.00
C SER A 262 11.38 -28.36 -42.47
N GLY A 263 12.11 -27.67 -43.37
CA GLY A 263 13.28 -26.88 -43.04
C GLY A 263 14.50 -27.72 -42.62
N GLU A 264 14.40 -29.05 -42.71
CA GLU A 264 15.48 -30.01 -42.43
C GLU A 264 16.36 -30.23 -43.66
N SER A 265 17.51 -30.87 -43.47
CA SER A 265 18.29 -31.40 -44.60
C SER A 265 17.53 -32.50 -45.34
N LYS A 266 17.70 -32.56 -46.66
CA LYS A 266 17.14 -33.65 -47.48
C LYS A 266 17.95 -34.93 -47.35
N ASN A 267 19.24 -34.82 -47.01
CA ASN A 267 20.19 -35.92 -46.96
C ASN A 267 20.75 -36.02 -45.53
N LEU A 268 20.33 -37.04 -44.80
CA LEU A 268 20.70 -37.30 -43.40
C LEU A 268 21.16 -38.75 -43.25
N ALA A 269 22.20 -39.01 -42.47
CA ALA A 269 22.65 -40.35 -42.13
C ALA A 269 23.22 -40.40 -40.69
N LEU A 270 23.17 -41.58 -40.07
CA LEU A 270 23.92 -41.88 -38.84
C LEU A 270 25.41 -41.93 -39.15
N VAL A 271 26.22 -41.54 -38.19
CA VAL A 271 27.68 -41.69 -38.22
C VAL A 271 28.03 -42.89 -37.34
N ASP A 272 28.75 -43.85 -37.90
CA ASP A 272 29.16 -45.05 -37.16
C ASP A 272 30.09 -44.63 -36.01
N THR A 273 29.83 -45.20 -34.82
CA THR A 273 30.44 -44.73 -33.57
C THR A 273 31.02 -45.92 -32.82
N GLU A 274 32.26 -45.79 -32.33
CA GLU A 274 32.91 -46.80 -31.50
C GLU A 274 33.62 -46.13 -30.31
N ILE A 275 33.56 -46.75 -29.13
CA ILE A 275 34.32 -46.32 -27.95
C ILE A 275 35.48 -47.29 -27.73
N GLU A 276 36.68 -46.84 -28.05
CA GLU A 276 37.90 -47.58 -27.74
C GLU A 276 38.35 -47.28 -26.30
N THR A 277 38.57 -48.32 -25.49
CA THR A 277 39.08 -48.17 -24.12
C THR A 277 40.46 -48.81 -24.00
N ALA A 278 41.48 -48.01 -23.69
CA ALA A 278 42.85 -48.47 -23.49
C ALA A 278 43.03 -49.19 -22.14
N ALA A 279 44.15 -49.90 -21.99
CA ALA A 279 44.45 -50.68 -20.78
C ALA A 279 44.60 -49.84 -19.51
N ASP A 280 44.91 -48.54 -19.65
CA ASP A 280 44.98 -47.57 -18.55
C ASP A 280 43.63 -46.92 -18.21
N GLY A 281 42.56 -47.31 -18.91
CA GLY A 281 41.21 -46.77 -18.74
C GLY A 281 40.92 -45.49 -19.52
N SER A 282 41.88 -44.94 -20.29
CA SER A 282 41.59 -43.83 -21.20
C SER A 282 40.65 -44.28 -22.33
N GLN A 283 39.73 -43.40 -22.73
CA GLN A 283 38.72 -43.69 -23.75
C GLN A 283 38.92 -42.79 -24.96
N THR A 284 38.67 -43.30 -26.17
CA THR A 284 38.66 -42.54 -27.42
C THR A 284 37.34 -42.76 -28.13
N LEU A 285 36.66 -41.67 -28.49
CA LEU A 285 35.45 -41.70 -29.32
C LEU A 285 35.89 -41.73 -30.80
N VAL A 286 35.51 -42.78 -31.51
CA VAL A 286 35.82 -42.95 -32.94
C VAL A 286 34.54 -42.73 -33.73
N LEU A 287 34.59 -41.81 -34.69
CA LEU A 287 33.48 -41.48 -35.59
C LEU A 287 33.88 -41.81 -37.02
N ALA A 288 33.10 -42.63 -37.71
CA ALA A 288 33.33 -43.03 -39.08
C ALA A 288 32.13 -42.66 -39.97
N PRO A 289 32.15 -41.46 -40.60
CA PRO A 289 31.18 -41.10 -41.63
C PRO A 289 31.15 -42.12 -42.77
N ASP A 290 29.96 -42.60 -43.13
CA ASP A 290 29.78 -43.58 -44.20
C ASP A 290 30.18 -42.99 -45.57
N ALA A 291 31.11 -43.66 -46.27
CA ALA A 291 31.56 -43.26 -47.59
C ALA A 291 30.43 -43.26 -48.64
N ASP A 292 29.42 -44.14 -48.50
CA ASP A 292 28.29 -44.21 -49.42
C ASP A 292 27.38 -42.98 -49.32
N TYR A 293 27.41 -42.25 -48.19
CA TYR A 293 26.70 -40.98 -48.05
C TYR A 293 27.23 -39.92 -49.03
N PHE A 294 28.54 -39.83 -49.17
CA PHE A 294 29.20 -38.86 -50.06
C PHE A 294 29.07 -39.20 -51.55
N ALA A 295 28.59 -40.40 -51.89
CA ALA A 295 28.28 -40.78 -53.27
C ALA A 295 26.93 -40.21 -53.76
N GLN A 296 26.14 -39.58 -52.88
CA GLN A 296 24.85 -38.97 -53.19
C GLN A 296 24.99 -37.55 -53.78
N ASP A 297 23.88 -36.99 -54.25
CA ASP A 297 23.80 -35.59 -54.69
C ASP A 297 23.63 -34.67 -53.47
N LEU A 298 24.76 -34.21 -52.92
CA LEU A 298 24.83 -33.41 -51.69
C LEU A 298 25.05 -31.92 -51.97
N THR A 299 24.45 -31.07 -51.12
CA THR A 299 24.76 -29.64 -51.05
C THR A 299 25.75 -29.38 -49.92
N TYR A 300 26.92 -28.82 -50.22
CA TYR A 300 27.95 -28.54 -49.22
C TYR A 300 27.75 -27.16 -48.55
N PRO A 301 28.22 -26.95 -47.30
CA PRO A 301 28.98 -27.91 -46.50
C PRO A 301 28.14 -29.06 -45.93
N VAL A 302 28.75 -30.23 -45.75
CA VAL A 302 28.22 -31.36 -44.97
C VAL A 302 28.69 -31.20 -43.53
N THR A 303 27.77 -31.25 -42.57
CA THR A 303 28.09 -31.26 -41.14
C THR A 303 28.16 -32.71 -40.67
N VAL A 304 29.28 -33.09 -40.05
CA VAL A 304 29.45 -34.33 -39.27
C VAL A 304 29.40 -33.93 -37.80
N ASP A 305 28.30 -34.25 -37.13
CA ASP A 305 28.01 -33.80 -35.76
C ASP A 305 28.14 -34.95 -34.76
N PRO A 306 29.16 -34.88 -33.89
CA PRO A 306 29.12 -35.48 -32.56
C PRO A 306 28.66 -34.47 -31.49
N THR A 307 27.48 -34.66 -30.94
CA THR A 307 27.00 -33.83 -29.81
C THR A 307 27.78 -34.16 -28.51
N SER A 308 28.08 -33.16 -27.65
CA SER A 308 28.78 -33.40 -26.37
C SER A 308 28.45 -32.36 -25.28
N THR A 309 27.24 -32.40 -24.75
CA THR A 309 26.86 -31.63 -23.54
C THR A 309 27.00 -32.47 -22.26
N LEU A 310 27.42 -31.83 -21.17
CA LEU A 310 27.35 -32.39 -19.81
C LEU A 310 26.11 -31.88 -19.07
N ALA A 311 24.91 -32.13 -19.62
CA ALA A 311 23.70 -31.65 -18.97
C ALA A 311 22.49 -32.55 -19.19
N VAL A 312 21.80 -32.86 -18.09
CA VAL A 312 20.44 -33.40 -18.13
C VAL A 312 19.51 -32.22 -18.40
N THR A 313 19.22 -31.95 -19.66
CA THR A 313 18.25 -30.91 -20.04
C THR A 313 16.84 -31.41 -19.73
N THR A 314 15.96 -30.52 -19.30
CA THR A 314 14.57 -30.85 -18.95
C THR A 314 13.63 -30.90 -20.15
N ASP A 315 14.15 -30.72 -21.37
CA ASP A 315 13.46 -30.93 -22.62
C ASP A 315 14.22 -31.81 -23.63
N THR A 316 13.48 -32.42 -24.55
CA THR A 316 13.98 -33.19 -25.69
C THR A 316 12.88 -33.36 -26.74
N TRP A 317 13.22 -33.84 -27.93
CA TRP A 317 12.28 -34.28 -28.95
C TRP A 317 12.71 -35.59 -29.61
N VAL A 318 11.73 -36.29 -30.19
CA VAL A 318 11.94 -37.50 -31.00
C VAL A 318 11.09 -37.40 -32.27
N ALA A 319 11.53 -38.03 -33.36
CA ALA A 319 10.79 -38.11 -34.61
C ALA A 319 10.93 -39.47 -35.28
N THR A 320 10.06 -39.82 -36.25
CA THR A 320 10.19 -41.09 -36.99
C THR A 320 11.48 -41.20 -37.82
N ASN A 321 12.10 -40.08 -38.15
CA ASN A 321 13.42 -39.99 -38.83
C ASN A 321 14.58 -39.68 -37.87
N TYR A 322 14.28 -39.41 -36.59
CA TYR A 322 15.22 -39.26 -35.49
C TYR A 322 14.66 -40.05 -34.31
N ASN A 323 14.82 -41.37 -34.37
CA ASN A 323 14.11 -42.29 -33.50
C ASN A 323 14.51 -42.20 -32.03
N ASP A 324 15.50 -41.39 -31.68
CA ASP A 324 16.05 -41.26 -30.34
C ASP A 324 16.02 -39.81 -29.88
N SER A 325 16.03 -39.64 -28.55
CA SER A 325 16.08 -38.34 -27.88
C SER A 325 17.14 -37.42 -28.47
N GLN A 326 16.71 -36.22 -28.84
CA GLN A 326 17.55 -35.13 -29.31
C GLN A 326 17.80 -34.15 -28.16
N VAL A 327 18.19 -34.70 -27.00
CA VAL A 327 18.59 -33.95 -25.82
C VAL A 327 19.70 -32.96 -26.19
N SER A 328 19.70 -31.78 -25.58
CA SER A 328 20.66 -30.69 -25.88
C SER A 328 20.53 -30.02 -27.26
N SER A 329 19.57 -30.46 -28.09
CA SER A 329 19.13 -29.71 -29.27
C SER A 329 18.74 -28.29 -28.87
N THR A 330 19.09 -27.29 -29.69
CA THR A 330 18.64 -25.90 -29.51
C THR A 330 17.21 -25.67 -29.99
N GLU A 331 16.56 -26.72 -30.51
CA GLU A 331 15.18 -26.71 -30.97
C GLU A 331 14.32 -27.85 -30.42
N LEU A 332 13.01 -27.65 -30.49
CA LEU A 332 11.95 -28.62 -30.24
C LEU A 332 11.05 -28.71 -31.48
N LYS A 333 10.40 -29.85 -31.70
CA LYS A 333 9.57 -30.11 -32.91
C LYS A 333 8.21 -30.71 -32.57
N SER A 334 7.20 -30.38 -33.38
CA SER A 334 5.87 -30.99 -33.27
C SER A 334 5.19 -31.16 -34.63
N GLY A 335 4.47 -32.27 -34.80
CA GLY A 335 3.55 -32.49 -35.92
C GLY A 335 4.18 -33.20 -37.10
N THR A 336 3.60 -33.02 -38.30
CA THR A 336 4.06 -33.61 -39.56
C THR A 336 3.99 -32.61 -40.71
N TYR A 337 4.85 -32.77 -41.72
CA TYR A 337 4.86 -31.98 -42.96
C TYR A 337 4.57 -32.82 -44.22
N ASN A 338 4.39 -34.14 -44.05
CA ASN A 338 4.32 -35.13 -45.13
C ASN A 338 3.31 -36.25 -44.79
N ALA A 339 2.11 -35.83 -44.37
CA ALA A 339 0.96 -36.70 -44.14
C ALA A 339 1.19 -37.88 -43.16
N GLY A 340 2.12 -37.72 -42.21
CA GLY A 340 2.41 -38.70 -41.17
C GLY A 340 3.59 -39.63 -41.46
N ASP A 341 4.26 -39.49 -42.61
CA ASP A 341 5.49 -40.24 -42.89
C ASP A 341 6.62 -39.81 -41.92
N THR A 342 6.72 -38.50 -41.68
CA THR A 342 7.60 -37.89 -40.68
C THR A 342 6.78 -37.21 -39.60
N VAL A 343 6.88 -37.71 -38.37
CA VAL A 343 6.17 -37.16 -37.21
C VAL A 343 7.16 -36.84 -36.11
N ALA A 344 7.08 -35.65 -35.53
CA ALA A 344 7.90 -35.23 -34.40
C ALA A 344 7.05 -34.89 -33.16
N ARG A 345 7.62 -35.16 -31.98
CA ARG A 345 7.05 -34.88 -30.66
C ARG A 345 8.11 -34.33 -29.73
N SER A 346 7.75 -33.34 -28.93
CA SER A 346 8.63 -32.76 -27.90
C SER A 346 8.11 -33.02 -26.50
N TYR A 347 9.03 -33.08 -25.56
CA TYR A 347 8.82 -33.41 -24.17
C TYR A 347 9.51 -32.35 -23.33
N LEU A 348 8.78 -31.71 -22.42
CA LEU A 348 9.30 -30.64 -21.56
C LEU A 348 8.88 -30.88 -20.12
N LYS A 349 9.68 -30.40 -19.16
CA LYS A 349 9.33 -30.43 -17.75
C LYS A 349 9.71 -29.10 -17.09
N PHE A 350 8.79 -28.57 -16.30
CA PHE A 350 9.00 -27.39 -15.47
C PHE A 350 8.95 -27.80 -13.99
N ASP A 351 9.73 -27.13 -13.14
CA ASP A 351 9.60 -27.28 -11.70
C ASP A 351 8.38 -26.49 -11.20
N VAL A 352 7.50 -27.21 -10.49
CA VAL A 352 6.27 -26.67 -9.89
C VAL A 352 6.15 -27.04 -8.41
N SER A 353 7.19 -27.62 -7.81
CA SER A 353 7.18 -28.12 -6.44
C SER A 353 6.97 -27.02 -5.39
N GLY A 354 7.37 -25.78 -5.69
CA GLY A 354 7.15 -24.61 -4.84
C GLY A 354 5.72 -24.07 -4.82
N TYR A 355 4.76 -24.71 -5.51
CA TYR A 355 3.38 -24.25 -5.65
C TYR A 355 2.36 -25.30 -5.19
N GLU A 356 2.75 -26.26 -4.36
CA GLU A 356 1.81 -27.23 -3.80
C GLU A 356 0.75 -26.54 -2.93
N GLY A 357 -0.52 -26.90 -3.12
CA GLY A 357 -1.63 -26.38 -2.33
C GLY A 357 -2.09 -24.96 -2.64
N VAL A 358 -1.46 -24.23 -3.58
CA VAL A 358 -1.88 -22.86 -3.95
C VAL A 358 -3.12 -22.85 -4.84
N HIS A 359 -3.85 -21.74 -4.82
CA HIS A 359 -4.88 -21.45 -5.82
C HIS A 359 -4.23 -20.95 -7.11
N VAL A 360 -4.17 -21.80 -8.13
CA VAL A 360 -3.71 -21.40 -9.47
C VAL A 360 -4.83 -20.65 -10.17
N ILE A 361 -4.63 -19.35 -10.37
CA ILE A 361 -5.57 -18.41 -10.99
C ILE A 361 -5.48 -18.50 -12.51
N ASP A 362 -4.26 -18.46 -13.05
CA ASP A 362 -3.99 -18.45 -14.49
C ASP A 362 -2.61 -19.05 -14.77
N THR A 363 -2.44 -19.67 -15.93
CA THR A 363 -1.17 -20.20 -16.40
C THR A 363 -1.00 -19.98 -17.89
N ASP A 364 0.24 -19.74 -18.30
CA ASP A 364 0.56 -19.60 -19.71
C ASP A 364 1.89 -20.26 -20.03
N LEU A 365 1.86 -21.31 -20.85
CA LEU A 365 3.05 -21.90 -21.45
C LEU A 365 3.37 -21.16 -22.75
N ALA A 366 4.52 -20.52 -22.81
CA ALA A 366 5.04 -19.82 -23.97
C ALA A 366 6.06 -20.69 -24.71
N LEU A 367 5.80 -20.99 -25.98
CA LEU A 367 6.75 -21.66 -26.88
C LEU A 367 7.05 -20.77 -28.09
N TYR A 368 8.32 -20.39 -28.28
CA TYR A 368 8.72 -19.54 -29.40
C TYR A 368 8.86 -20.35 -30.70
N SER A 369 7.90 -20.19 -31.61
CA SER A 369 7.93 -20.84 -32.94
C SER A 369 8.77 -20.00 -33.89
N TYR A 370 10.00 -20.47 -34.13
CA TYR A 370 10.95 -19.80 -35.03
C TYR A 370 10.81 -20.27 -36.48
N TRP A 371 10.18 -21.43 -36.72
CA TRP A 371 9.93 -21.95 -38.05
C TRP A 371 8.66 -22.80 -38.13
N SER A 372 7.94 -22.72 -39.25
CA SER A 372 6.76 -23.56 -39.55
C SER A 372 6.67 -23.89 -41.04
N SER A 373 6.06 -25.02 -41.39
CA SER A 373 5.94 -25.51 -42.77
C SER A 373 4.97 -24.71 -43.65
N SER A 374 4.06 -23.97 -43.04
CA SER A 374 3.04 -23.17 -43.70
C SER A 374 2.58 -22.04 -42.79
N CYS A 375 2.02 -20.95 -43.34
CA CYS A 375 1.27 -19.99 -42.54
C CYS A 375 -0.18 -20.44 -42.29
N ASP A 376 -0.64 -21.48 -42.99
CA ASP A 376 -1.94 -22.08 -42.73
C ASP A 376 -1.95 -22.81 -41.38
N VAL A 377 -3.05 -22.70 -40.66
CA VAL A 377 -3.17 -23.08 -39.24
C VAL A 377 -3.34 -24.59 -39.01
N GLY A 378 -3.90 -25.31 -39.97
CA GLY A 378 -4.19 -26.76 -39.84
C GLY A 378 -5.02 -27.09 -38.59
N THR A 379 -4.83 -28.30 -38.07
CA THR A 379 -5.39 -28.77 -36.79
C THR A 379 -4.60 -28.29 -35.56
N GLY A 380 -3.47 -27.61 -35.76
CA GLY A 380 -2.66 -26.99 -34.71
C GLY A 380 -1.75 -27.93 -33.91
N THR A 381 -1.13 -27.35 -32.90
CA THR A 381 -0.26 -28.02 -31.92
C THR A 381 -1.05 -28.27 -30.64
N ALA A 382 -0.94 -29.46 -30.08
CA ALA A 382 -1.54 -29.87 -28.82
C ALA A 382 -0.49 -30.03 -27.73
N VAL A 383 -0.79 -29.48 -26.55
CA VAL A 383 -0.03 -29.69 -25.30
C VAL A 383 -0.83 -30.63 -24.40
N ARG A 384 -0.20 -31.72 -23.95
CA ARG A 384 -0.81 -32.77 -23.14
C ARG A 384 0.00 -33.05 -21.88
N ARG A 385 -0.70 -33.40 -20.79
CA ARG A 385 -0.07 -33.89 -19.57
C ARG A 385 0.46 -35.31 -19.76
N ILE A 386 1.74 -35.52 -19.43
CA ILE A 386 2.35 -36.85 -19.37
C ILE A 386 1.91 -37.53 -18.07
N THR A 387 1.61 -38.83 -18.15
CA THR A 387 1.08 -39.62 -17.00
C THR A 387 2.03 -40.67 -16.48
N GLU A 388 3.21 -40.81 -17.10
CA GLU A 388 4.24 -41.77 -16.73
C GLU A 388 5.59 -41.08 -16.58
N SER A 389 6.43 -41.58 -15.68
CA SER A 389 7.80 -41.07 -15.54
C SER A 389 8.60 -41.34 -16.80
N TRP A 390 9.44 -40.39 -17.19
CA TRP A 390 10.35 -40.53 -18.32
C TRP A 390 11.68 -39.84 -18.02
N SER A 391 12.69 -40.24 -18.78
CA SER A 391 13.99 -39.58 -18.84
C SER A 391 14.31 -39.29 -20.30
N SER A 392 14.96 -38.17 -20.57
CA SER A 392 15.56 -37.88 -21.88
C SER A 392 16.45 -39.01 -22.38
N SER A 393 17.00 -39.82 -21.46
CA SER A 393 17.93 -40.89 -21.78
C SER A 393 17.34 -42.23 -22.14
N THR A 394 16.04 -42.41 -21.99
CA THR A 394 15.36 -43.67 -22.32
C THR A 394 14.28 -43.48 -23.37
N ILE A 395 13.88 -42.24 -23.64
CA ILE A 395 12.82 -41.96 -24.59
C ILE A 395 13.29 -42.20 -26.03
N THR A 396 12.49 -42.96 -26.77
CA THR A 396 12.68 -43.21 -28.20
C THR A 396 11.35 -43.09 -28.93
N TRP A 397 11.37 -43.10 -30.26
CA TRP A 397 10.15 -43.21 -31.03
C TRP A 397 9.43 -44.55 -30.77
N ALA A 398 10.13 -45.64 -30.48
CA ALA A 398 9.46 -46.89 -30.14
C ALA A 398 8.88 -46.89 -28.71
N ASP A 399 9.53 -46.18 -27.79
CA ASP A 399 9.25 -46.18 -26.35
C ASP A 399 9.03 -44.75 -25.83
N LYS A 400 7.76 -44.29 -25.92
CA LYS A 400 7.32 -42.95 -25.52
C LYS A 400 6.43 -43.06 -24.28
N PRO A 401 6.52 -42.13 -23.31
CA PRO A 401 5.65 -42.18 -22.13
C PRO A 401 4.19 -41.92 -22.51
N ALA A 402 3.26 -42.51 -21.77
CA ALA A 402 1.83 -42.24 -21.94
C ALA A 402 1.46 -40.80 -21.57
N ALA A 403 0.47 -40.25 -22.28
CA ALA A 403 -0.08 -38.92 -22.04
C ALA A 403 -1.61 -38.92 -22.15
N THR A 404 -2.28 -38.00 -21.46
CA THR A 404 -3.75 -37.89 -21.43
C THR A 404 -4.26 -36.68 -22.22
N THR A 405 -5.51 -36.76 -22.70
CA THR A 405 -6.24 -35.62 -23.28
C THR A 405 -6.98 -34.79 -22.23
N THR A 406 -7.05 -35.25 -20.98
CA THR A 406 -7.62 -34.47 -19.87
C THR A 406 -6.81 -33.21 -19.64
N GLY A 407 -7.43 -32.03 -19.79
CA GLY A 407 -6.75 -30.74 -19.68
C GLY A 407 -5.88 -30.38 -20.89
N GLN A 408 -5.97 -31.11 -22.01
CA GLN A 408 -5.23 -30.78 -23.23
C GLN A 408 -5.62 -29.40 -23.76
N VAL A 409 -4.62 -28.67 -24.22
CA VAL A 409 -4.76 -27.37 -24.89
C VAL A 409 -4.34 -27.50 -26.34
N ILE A 410 -5.06 -26.84 -27.25
CA ILE A 410 -4.72 -26.79 -28.68
C ILE A 410 -4.52 -25.32 -29.07
N ASN A 411 -3.39 -25.02 -29.69
CA ASN A 411 -3.15 -23.74 -30.34
C ASN A 411 -2.95 -23.97 -31.85
N THR A 412 -3.81 -23.33 -32.66
CA THR A 412 -3.78 -23.46 -34.12
C THR A 412 -2.89 -22.43 -34.80
N ALA A 413 -2.34 -21.45 -34.06
CA ALA A 413 -1.45 -20.46 -34.64
C ALA A 413 -0.29 -21.11 -35.40
N SER A 414 0.13 -20.45 -36.48
CA SER A 414 1.33 -20.78 -37.22
C SER A 414 2.22 -19.55 -37.33
N LYS A 415 3.51 -19.71 -37.02
CA LYS A 415 4.51 -18.63 -36.94
C LYS A 415 5.84 -19.12 -37.49
N GLY A 416 6.60 -18.24 -38.13
CA GLY A 416 7.94 -18.54 -38.64
C GLY A 416 8.00 -19.13 -40.05
N TYR A 417 6.95 -19.01 -40.86
CA TYR A 417 6.95 -19.50 -42.25
C TYR A 417 7.58 -18.52 -43.23
N SER A 418 7.31 -17.22 -43.10
CA SER A 418 7.74 -16.19 -44.04
C SER A 418 7.78 -14.81 -43.39
N THR A 419 8.23 -13.79 -44.13
CA THR A 419 8.20 -12.40 -43.64
C THR A 419 6.77 -11.89 -43.36
N SER A 420 5.76 -12.39 -44.09
CA SER A 420 4.35 -12.09 -43.83
C SER A 420 3.74 -12.96 -42.72
N CYS A 421 4.48 -13.96 -42.24
CA CYS A 421 4.10 -14.90 -41.20
C CYS A 421 5.29 -15.07 -40.23
N PRO A 422 5.67 -13.99 -39.53
CA PRO A 422 6.93 -13.94 -38.79
C PRO A 422 6.98 -14.96 -37.66
N ALA A 423 8.19 -15.28 -37.21
CA ALA A 423 8.42 -16.04 -36.00
C ALA A 423 7.80 -15.33 -34.78
N GLY A 424 7.44 -16.10 -33.75
CA GLY A 424 6.85 -15.55 -32.54
C GLY A 424 6.35 -16.61 -31.58
N THR A 425 5.96 -16.15 -30.40
CA THR A 425 5.50 -16.99 -29.31
C THR A 425 4.09 -17.53 -29.55
N MET A 426 3.91 -18.82 -29.28
CA MET A 426 2.64 -19.50 -29.18
C MET A 426 2.37 -19.80 -27.71
N ASN A 427 1.23 -19.31 -27.23
CA ASN A 427 0.82 -19.37 -25.83
C ASN A 427 -0.22 -20.49 -25.62
N PHE A 428 -0.14 -21.19 -24.50
CA PHE A 428 -1.03 -22.29 -24.16
C PHE A 428 -1.46 -22.16 -22.70
N ASP A 429 -2.74 -21.90 -22.48
CA ASP A 429 -3.38 -21.87 -21.16
C ASP A 429 -3.55 -23.30 -20.63
N ILE A 430 -2.56 -23.78 -19.86
CA ILE A 430 -2.47 -25.15 -19.35
C ILE A 430 -2.98 -25.28 -17.91
N ASP A 431 -3.90 -24.42 -17.54
CA ASP A 431 -4.48 -24.26 -16.21
C ASP A 431 -4.89 -25.58 -15.55
N THR A 432 -5.62 -26.40 -16.30
CA THR A 432 -6.14 -27.69 -15.83
C THR A 432 -5.01 -28.68 -15.55
N ILE A 433 -3.91 -28.60 -16.30
CA ILE A 433 -2.74 -29.47 -16.12
C ILE A 433 -1.98 -29.06 -14.87
N VAL A 434 -1.70 -27.77 -14.70
CA VAL A 434 -0.94 -27.25 -13.55
C VAL A 434 -1.74 -27.40 -12.25
N ARG A 435 -3.05 -27.10 -12.26
CA ARG A 435 -3.94 -27.36 -11.10
C ARG A 435 -3.94 -28.82 -10.67
N ALA A 436 -3.84 -29.76 -11.60
CA ALA A 436 -3.76 -31.18 -11.26
C ALA A 436 -2.44 -31.51 -10.53
N TRP A 437 -1.34 -30.85 -10.90
CA TRP A 437 -0.05 -31.01 -10.23
C TRP A 437 -0.02 -30.36 -8.85
N THR A 438 -0.43 -29.10 -8.74
CA THR A 438 -0.35 -28.32 -7.49
C THR A 438 -1.31 -28.82 -6.42
N SER A 439 -2.47 -29.38 -6.81
CA SER A 439 -3.41 -30.02 -5.87
C SER A 439 -2.97 -31.41 -5.38
N GLY A 440 -1.90 -31.98 -5.94
CA GLY A 440 -1.48 -33.36 -5.67
C GLY A 440 -2.39 -34.44 -6.26
N SER A 441 -3.42 -34.07 -7.05
CA SER A 441 -4.28 -35.04 -7.73
C SER A 441 -3.57 -35.80 -8.87
N ALA A 442 -2.42 -35.28 -9.32
CA ALA A 442 -1.53 -35.92 -10.27
C ALA A 442 -0.06 -35.56 -10.00
N SER A 443 0.84 -36.52 -10.24
CA SER A 443 2.28 -36.24 -10.24
C SER A 443 2.71 -35.44 -11.47
N ASN A 444 3.68 -34.52 -11.29
CA ASN A 444 4.29 -33.78 -12.39
C ASN A 444 5.32 -34.65 -13.14
N HIS A 445 4.89 -35.18 -14.28
CA HIS A 445 5.75 -35.85 -15.26
C HIS A 445 6.02 -34.99 -16.50
N GLY A 446 5.66 -33.70 -16.52
CA GLY A 446 5.89 -32.81 -17.66
C GLY A 446 4.83 -32.89 -18.76
N LEU A 447 5.18 -32.33 -19.92
CA LEU A 447 4.30 -32.00 -21.03
C LEU A 447 4.76 -32.67 -22.32
N LEU A 448 3.80 -33.18 -23.09
CA LEU A 448 3.98 -33.62 -24.47
C LEU A 448 3.44 -32.53 -25.41
N VAL A 449 4.28 -32.08 -26.34
CA VAL A 449 3.94 -31.17 -27.44
C VAL A 449 3.94 -31.95 -28.75
N ARG A 450 2.81 -31.95 -29.46
CA ARG A 450 2.62 -32.74 -30.69
C ARG A 450 1.63 -32.05 -31.65
N GLY A 451 1.60 -32.49 -32.90
CA GLY A 451 0.49 -32.14 -33.79
C GLY A 451 -0.83 -32.74 -33.26
N THR A 452 -1.93 -31.98 -33.36
CA THR A 452 -3.27 -32.46 -32.99
C THR A 452 -3.65 -33.68 -33.83
N ASP A 453 -3.55 -33.54 -35.15
CA ASP A 453 -3.61 -34.63 -36.12
C ASP A 453 -2.22 -34.85 -36.73
N GLU A 454 -1.61 -36.01 -36.45
CA GLU A 454 -0.27 -36.36 -36.96
C GLU A 454 -0.29 -36.87 -38.41
N THR A 455 -1.42 -36.71 -39.11
CA THR A 455 -1.53 -36.87 -40.57
C THR A 455 -1.76 -35.53 -41.28
N ASP A 456 -1.99 -34.44 -40.54
CA ASP A 456 -2.16 -33.11 -41.10
C ASP A 456 -0.79 -32.45 -41.34
N SER A 457 -0.41 -32.32 -42.62
CA SER A 457 0.87 -31.74 -43.05
C SER A 457 1.01 -30.26 -42.71
N LEU A 458 -0.08 -29.62 -42.32
CA LEU A 458 -0.09 -28.25 -41.86
C LEU A 458 0.21 -28.16 -40.37
N THR A 459 0.73 -29.19 -39.68
CA THR A 459 1.00 -29.18 -38.21
C THR A 459 2.47 -29.15 -37.82
N TRP A 460 3.41 -29.14 -38.77
CA TRP A 460 4.85 -29.09 -38.48
C TRP A 460 5.34 -27.73 -37.99
N ARG A 461 5.84 -27.67 -36.74
CA ARG A 461 6.40 -26.48 -36.05
C ARG A 461 7.76 -26.81 -35.48
N ARG A 462 8.64 -25.81 -35.45
CA ARG A 462 9.93 -25.86 -34.75
C ARG A 462 10.00 -24.71 -33.75
N PHE A 463 10.20 -25.08 -32.50
CA PHE A 463 10.30 -24.15 -31.38
C PHE A 463 11.73 -24.04 -30.88
N ARG A 464 12.07 -22.97 -30.17
CA ARG A 464 13.31 -22.94 -29.38
C ARG A 464 13.19 -23.86 -28.17
N SER A 465 14.31 -24.47 -27.78
CA SER A 465 14.43 -25.30 -26.58
C SER A 465 14.99 -24.50 -25.41
N ALA A 466 15.12 -25.16 -24.25
CA ALA A 466 15.84 -24.65 -23.10
C ALA A 466 17.32 -24.32 -23.38
N ASN A 467 17.96 -25.00 -24.35
CA ASN A 467 19.37 -24.84 -24.69
C ASN A 467 19.65 -23.66 -25.62
N TYR A 468 18.62 -23.08 -26.22
CA TYR A 468 18.79 -21.84 -26.97
C TYR A 468 19.02 -20.67 -26.00
N VAL A 469 19.97 -19.80 -26.31
CA VAL A 469 20.27 -18.60 -25.52
C VAL A 469 19.81 -17.38 -26.31
N SER A 470 18.78 -16.69 -25.83
CA SER A 470 18.40 -15.38 -26.39
C SER A 470 19.16 -14.21 -25.75
N GLY A 471 19.69 -14.41 -24.55
CA GLY A 471 20.32 -13.39 -23.70
C GLY A 471 19.32 -12.65 -22.79
N ASP A 472 18.02 -12.71 -23.06
CA ASP A 472 16.97 -12.04 -22.27
C ASP A 472 15.82 -12.98 -21.86
N GLY A 473 15.93 -14.28 -22.14
CA GLY A 473 14.92 -15.30 -21.86
C GLY A 473 13.68 -15.23 -22.76
N SER A 474 13.65 -14.35 -23.77
CA SER A 474 12.43 -14.05 -24.54
C SER A 474 11.94 -15.18 -25.44
N THR A 475 12.81 -16.16 -25.76
CA THR A 475 12.48 -17.24 -26.71
C THR A 475 12.50 -18.63 -26.09
N GLU A 476 13.13 -18.77 -24.94
CA GLU A 476 13.20 -19.99 -24.18
C GLU A 476 11.80 -20.43 -23.72
N PRO A 477 11.50 -21.75 -23.71
CA PRO A 477 10.25 -22.25 -23.16
C PRO A 477 10.09 -21.83 -21.70
N HIS A 478 9.01 -21.12 -21.41
CA HIS A 478 8.66 -20.72 -20.05
C HIS A 478 7.19 -20.89 -19.74
N LEU A 479 6.91 -21.20 -18.48
CA LEU A 479 5.59 -21.34 -17.90
C LEU A 479 5.38 -20.22 -16.89
N THR A 480 4.37 -19.40 -17.15
CA THR A 480 3.87 -18.40 -16.20
C THR A 480 2.79 -19.04 -15.34
N ILE A 481 2.84 -18.83 -14.03
CA ILE A 481 1.84 -19.29 -13.06
C ILE A 481 1.44 -18.10 -12.20
N THR A 482 0.20 -17.62 -12.37
CA THR A 482 -0.41 -16.64 -11.47
C THR A 482 -1.20 -17.36 -10.39
N TYR A 483 -0.92 -17.07 -9.13
CA TYR A 483 -1.50 -17.80 -8.00
C TYR A 483 -1.68 -16.94 -6.76
N ASN A 484 -2.49 -17.46 -5.84
CA ASN A 484 -2.71 -16.96 -4.50
C ASN A 484 -2.55 -18.13 -3.51
N SER A 485 -1.99 -17.89 -2.33
CA SER A 485 -2.05 -18.87 -1.23
C SER A 485 -3.46 -18.90 -0.64
N TYR A 486 -3.88 -20.05 -0.10
CA TYR A 486 -5.14 -20.08 0.65
C TYR A 486 -4.87 -19.67 2.10
N PRO A 487 -5.74 -18.84 2.70
CA PRO A 487 -5.70 -18.60 4.13
C PRO A 487 -5.82 -19.91 4.92
N GLU A 488 -5.09 -20.02 6.01
CA GLU A 488 -5.21 -21.15 6.92
C GLU A 488 -6.62 -21.17 7.53
N THR A 489 -7.15 -22.38 7.75
CA THR A 489 -8.43 -22.53 8.45
C THR A 489 -8.27 -22.05 9.90
N PRO A 490 -9.03 -21.03 10.34
CA PRO A 490 -8.91 -20.51 11.70
C PRO A 490 -9.24 -21.56 12.75
N GLY A 491 -8.65 -21.38 13.93
CA GLY A 491 -8.96 -22.18 15.12
C GLY A 491 -10.41 -22.01 15.59
N THR A 492 -10.79 -22.82 16.58
CA THR A 492 -12.11 -22.75 17.21
C THR A 492 -12.34 -21.36 17.83
N PRO A 493 -13.44 -20.66 17.49
CA PRO A 493 -13.69 -19.32 18.01
C PRO A 493 -13.73 -19.25 19.54
N VAL A 494 -13.15 -18.19 20.09
CA VAL A 494 -13.28 -17.79 21.48
C VAL A 494 -14.47 -16.85 21.62
N LEU A 495 -15.26 -17.03 22.67
CA LEU A 495 -16.41 -16.19 23.00
C LEU A 495 -16.19 -15.53 24.35
N SER A 496 -16.40 -14.22 24.43
CA SER A 496 -16.26 -13.43 25.66
C SER A 496 -17.40 -12.41 25.82
N PRO A 497 -17.95 -12.19 27.03
CA PRO A 497 -17.67 -12.93 28.26
C PRO A 497 -18.27 -14.35 28.21
N SER A 498 -17.53 -15.32 28.74
CA SER A 498 -18.04 -16.69 28.93
C SER A 498 -17.44 -17.36 30.17
N THR A 499 -18.21 -18.28 30.73
CA THR A 499 -17.82 -19.14 31.85
C THR A 499 -17.97 -20.62 31.46
N THR A 500 -17.59 -21.52 32.36
CA THR A 500 -17.82 -22.96 32.21
C THR A 500 -18.75 -23.44 33.31
N SER A 501 -19.89 -24.03 32.93
CA SER A 501 -20.86 -24.61 33.86
C SER A 501 -21.12 -26.06 33.50
N GLY A 502 -20.90 -26.98 34.43
CA GLY A 502 -21.14 -28.42 34.20
C GLY A 502 -20.29 -29.04 33.07
N GLY A 503 -19.18 -28.40 32.68
CA GLY A 503 -18.33 -28.83 31.56
C GLY A 503 -18.74 -28.28 30.20
N ALA A 504 -19.81 -27.49 30.10
CA ALA A 504 -20.24 -26.79 28.90
C ALA A 504 -19.86 -25.30 28.97
N LYS A 505 -19.53 -24.70 27.83
CA LYS A 505 -19.26 -23.27 27.71
C LYS A 505 -20.58 -22.50 27.77
N VAL A 506 -20.65 -21.53 28.67
CA VAL A 506 -21.81 -20.66 28.89
C VAL A 506 -21.39 -19.23 28.59
N VAL A 507 -22.00 -18.63 27.57
CA VAL A 507 -21.84 -17.22 27.26
C VAL A 507 -22.80 -16.43 28.15
N THR A 508 -22.27 -15.42 28.82
CA THR A 508 -23.01 -14.65 29.84
C THR A 508 -23.49 -13.29 29.34
N SER A 509 -23.31 -13.00 28.04
CA SER A 509 -23.77 -11.78 27.37
C SER A 509 -24.64 -12.12 26.17
N LEU A 510 -25.56 -11.22 25.82
CA LEU A 510 -26.33 -11.33 24.58
C LEU A 510 -25.56 -10.82 23.35
N THR A 511 -24.47 -10.09 23.56
CA THR A 511 -23.62 -9.51 22.51
C THR A 511 -22.15 -9.90 22.72
N PRO A 512 -21.82 -11.20 22.80
CA PRO A 512 -20.45 -11.61 23.05
C PRO A 512 -19.51 -11.21 21.89
N VAL A 513 -18.24 -10.99 22.21
CA VAL A 513 -17.16 -10.87 21.24
C VAL A 513 -16.70 -12.26 20.81
N LEU A 514 -16.74 -12.50 19.50
CA LEU A 514 -16.18 -13.66 18.82
C LEU A 514 -14.75 -13.31 18.40
N SER A 515 -13.78 -14.18 18.68
CA SER A 515 -12.39 -13.97 18.27
C SER A 515 -11.73 -15.25 17.77
N THR A 516 -10.88 -15.10 16.75
CA THR A 516 -10.07 -16.18 16.18
C THR A 516 -8.81 -15.57 15.57
N MET A 517 -7.72 -16.32 15.61
CA MET A 517 -6.49 -15.93 14.90
C MET A 517 -6.62 -16.32 13.42
N VAL A 518 -6.29 -15.40 12.53
CA VAL A 518 -6.22 -15.64 11.08
C VAL A 518 -4.76 -15.66 10.65
N ASN A 519 -4.42 -16.54 9.71
CA ASN A 519 -3.05 -16.70 9.23
C ASN A 519 -3.07 -17.14 7.77
N ASP A 520 -2.08 -16.67 7.01
CA ASP A 520 -1.85 -17.03 5.62
C ASP A 520 -0.35 -16.98 5.37
N ALA A 521 0.13 -17.87 4.49
CA ALA A 521 1.51 -17.86 4.02
C ALA A 521 1.84 -16.56 3.27
N ASP A 522 0.84 -15.91 2.70
CA ASP A 522 0.94 -14.58 2.16
C ASP A 522 0.72 -13.54 3.27
N PRO A 523 1.55 -12.48 3.38
CA PRO A 523 1.39 -11.38 4.34
C PRO A 523 0.25 -10.42 3.93
N GLN A 524 -0.77 -10.92 3.22
CA GLN A 524 -1.97 -10.15 2.92
C GLN A 524 -2.81 -10.00 4.18
N ARG A 525 -3.51 -8.86 4.28
CA ARG A 525 -4.50 -8.67 5.34
C ARG A 525 -5.64 -9.63 5.13
N GLN A 526 -6.13 -10.21 6.22
CA GLN A 526 -7.19 -11.20 6.23
C GLN A 526 -8.33 -10.77 7.13
N ARG A 527 -9.54 -11.25 6.88
CA ARG A 527 -10.66 -11.12 7.81
C ARG A 527 -11.21 -12.49 8.15
N ALA A 528 -11.83 -12.62 9.32
CA ALA A 528 -12.60 -13.81 9.64
C ALA A 528 -14.07 -13.60 9.24
N GLN A 529 -14.70 -14.66 8.75
CA GLN A 529 -16.14 -14.76 8.64
C GLN A 529 -16.63 -15.72 9.71
N TYR A 530 -17.48 -15.25 10.61
CA TYR A 530 -18.15 -16.06 11.61
C TYR A 530 -19.51 -16.54 11.12
N ALA A 531 -19.88 -17.76 11.53
CA ALA A 531 -21.22 -18.29 11.36
C ALA A 531 -21.73 -18.84 12.70
N ILE A 532 -22.88 -18.35 13.17
CA ILE A 532 -23.61 -18.86 14.34
C ILE A 532 -24.92 -19.48 13.87
N GLU A 533 -25.26 -20.66 14.39
CA GLU A 533 -26.53 -21.33 14.15
C GLU A 533 -26.98 -22.16 15.37
N PRO A 534 -28.25 -22.60 15.42
CA PRO A 534 -28.73 -23.44 16.51
C PRO A 534 -27.98 -24.77 16.55
N ASP A 535 -27.62 -25.24 17.75
CA ASP A 535 -27.02 -26.56 17.89
C ASP A 535 -28.08 -27.64 17.59
N PRO A 536 -27.88 -28.51 16.59
CA PRO A 536 -28.83 -29.56 16.22
C PRO A 536 -29.05 -30.61 17.33
N ALA A 537 -28.23 -30.62 18.39
CA ALA A 537 -28.48 -31.43 19.57
C ALA A 537 -29.71 -30.96 20.38
N TYR A 538 -30.20 -29.75 20.13
CA TYR A 538 -31.31 -29.11 20.82
C TYR A 538 -32.39 -28.66 19.83
N ASN A 539 -33.60 -28.37 20.33
CA ASN A 539 -34.75 -27.98 19.48
C ASN A 539 -34.86 -26.45 19.31
N ASP A 540 -33.76 -25.73 19.40
CA ASP A 540 -33.72 -24.28 19.19
C ASP A 540 -33.87 -23.96 17.69
N THR A 541 -34.63 -22.92 17.33
CA THR A 541 -34.96 -22.59 15.92
C THR A 541 -34.71 -21.14 15.53
N THR A 542 -34.24 -20.31 16.45
CA THR A 542 -34.48 -18.85 16.40
C THR A 542 -33.24 -17.96 16.27
N TYR A 543 -32.08 -18.48 15.87
CA TYR A 543 -30.91 -17.62 15.66
C TYR A 543 -29.97 -18.12 14.57
N THR A 544 -29.65 -17.25 13.60
CA THR A 544 -28.58 -17.47 12.62
C THR A 544 -27.87 -16.16 12.34
N LEU A 545 -26.53 -16.17 12.40
CA LEU A 545 -25.69 -15.03 12.06
C LEU A 545 -24.60 -15.48 11.09
N THR A 546 -24.33 -14.68 10.07
CA THR A 546 -23.09 -14.76 9.29
C THR A 546 -22.56 -13.35 9.14
N ALA A 547 -21.35 -13.11 9.63
CA ALA A 547 -20.78 -11.78 9.67
C ALA A 547 -19.26 -11.82 9.45
N ASP A 548 -18.77 -10.82 8.74
CA ASP A 548 -17.35 -10.64 8.44
C ASP A 548 -16.74 -9.64 9.43
N THR A 549 -15.51 -9.90 9.87
CA THR A 549 -14.70 -8.91 10.60
C THR A 549 -14.14 -7.87 9.63
N PRO A 550 -13.64 -6.73 10.14
CA PRO A 550 -12.62 -5.95 9.43
C PRO A 550 -11.40 -6.81 9.09
N TYR A 551 -10.61 -6.36 8.13
CA TYR A 551 -9.33 -6.97 7.81
C TYR A 551 -8.31 -6.70 8.93
N VAL A 552 -7.51 -7.68 9.29
CA VAL A 552 -6.39 -7.64 10.23
C VAL A 552 -5.13 -8.17 9.53
N ASP A 553 -3.94 -7.97 10.09
CA ASP A 553 -2.72 -8.54 9.51
C ASP A 553 -2.66 -10.07 9.74
N SER A 554 -1.82 -10.77 8.96
CA SER A 554 -1.60 -12.21 9.15
C SER A 554 -1.01 -12.47 10.55
N MET A 555 -1.45 -13.55 11.20
CA MET A 555 -1.16 -13.90 12.60
C MET A 555 -1.80 -12.98 13.66
N GLU A 556 -2.74 -12.11 13.28
CA GLU A 556 -3.52 -11.32 14.24
C GLU A 556 -4.88 -11.94 14.58
N THR A 557 -5.50 -11.45 15.66
CA THR A 557 -6.82 -11.89 16.10
C THR A 557 -7.91 -11.05 15.42
N ALA A 558 -8.71 -11.70 14.59
CA ALA A 558 -9.92 -11.11 14.01
C ALA A 558 -11.07 -11.21 15.02
N ALA A 559 -11.49 -10.08 15.60
CA ALA A 559 -12.56 -10.02 16.59
C ALA A 559 -13.83 -9.35 16.03
N LEU A 560 -15.00 -9.77 16.53
CA LEU A 560 -16.30 -9.19 16.19
C LEU A 560 -17.29 -9.37 17.34
N ALA A 561 -17.86 -8.26 17.83
CA ALA A 561 -19.01 -8.30 18.73
C ALA A 561 -20.28 -8.75 17.98
N VAL A 562 -21.09 -9.61 18.60
CA VAL A 562 -22.42 -9.91 18.07
C VAL A 562 -23.26 -8.61 18.07
N PRO A 563 -23.86 -8.20 16.94
CA PRO A 563 -24.54 -6.92 16.82
C PRO A 563 -25.76 -6.79 17.76
N GLU A 564 -25.95 -5.62 18.37
CA GLU A 564 -27.06 -5.32 19.27
C GLU A 564 -28.44 -5.38 18.59
N GLU A 565 -28.50 -5.18 17.27
CA GLU A 565 -29.72 -5.28 16.46
C GLU A 565 -30.17 -6.73 16.26
N THR A 566 -29.24 -7.67 16.43
CA THR A 566 -29.48 -9.12 16.35
C THR A 566 -28.81 -9.84 17.52
N PRO A 567 -29.17 -9.50 18.77
CA PRO A 567 -28.52 -10.04 19.94
C PRO A 567 -28.87 -11.52 20.08
N LEU A 568 -28.01 -12.27 20.76
CA LEU A 568 -28.31 -13.64 21.12
C LEU A 568 -29.56 -13.69 22.01
N VAL A 569 -30.23 -14.84 22.01
CA VAL A 569 -31.43 -15.06 22.84
C VAL A 569 -31.04 -15.86 24.07
N ASP A 570 -31.34 -15.31 25.25
CA ASP A 570 -31.09 -15.98 26.54
C ASP A 570 -31.77 -17.36 26.60
N GLY A 571 -31.05 -18.36 27.11
CA GLY A 571 -31.50 -19.75 27.24
C GLY A 571 -31.31 -20.63 25.98
N THR A 572 -30.75 -20.11 24.89
CA THR A 572 -30.53 -20.88 23.65
C THR A 572 -29.22 -21.69 23.65
N HIS A 573 -29.20 -22.78 22.88
CA HIS A 573 -28.02 -23.61 22.61
C HIS A 573 -27.58 -23.39 21.16
N LEU A 574 -26.42 -22.78 21.00
CA LEU A 574 -25.91 -22.35 19.71
C LEU A 574 -24.54 -22.96 19.45
N ARG A 575 -24.10 -22.87 18.21
CA ARG A 575 -22.74 -23.20 17.81
C ARG A 575 -22.16 -22.15 16.88
N VAL A 576 -20.87 -21.88 17.01
CA VAL A 576 -20.12 -20.92 16.17
C VAL A 576 -18.89 -21.54 15.53
N ARG A 577 -18.55 -21.10 14.32
CA ARG A 577 -17.30 -21.42 13.63
C ARG A 577 -16.82 -20.23 12.81
N ALA A 578 -15.56 -20.25 12.37
CA ALA A 578 -14.97 -19.21 11.54
C ALA A 578 -14.29 -19.76 10.28
N ARG A 579 -14.11 -18.92 9.26
CA ARG A 579 -13.20 -19.14 8.13
C ARG A 579 -12.48 -17.83 7.80
N ALA A 580 -11.26 -17.89 7.28
CA ALA A 580 -10.50 -16.70 6.90
C ALA A 580 -10.77 -16.31 5.44
N TYR A 581 -10.52 -15.04 5.10
CA TYR A 581 -10.59 -14.47 3.76
C TYR A 581 -9.52 -13.41 3.58
N ASP A 582 -8.66 -13.52 2.57
CA ASP A 582 -7.52 -12.62 2.29
C ASP A 582 -7.83 -11.51 1.26
N GLY A 583 -9.05 -11.46 0.73
CA GLY A 583 -9.43 -10.56 -0.37
C GLY A 583 -9.50 -11.24 -1.73
N THR A 584 -8.95 -12.44 -1.87
CA THR A 584 -9.01 -13.27 -3.09
C THR A 584 -9.76 -14.57 -2.80
N ASP A 585 -9.31 -15.33 -1.79
CA ASP A 585 -9.81 -16.65 -1.45
C ASP A 585 -10.26 -16.76 0.01
N TYR A 586 -11.22 -17.67 0.24
CA TYR A 586 -11.52 -18.13 1.58
C TYR A 586 -10.61 -19.29 1.94
N SER A 587 -10.34 -19.49 3.23
CA SER A 587 -9.74 -20.73 3.73
C SER A 587 -10.49 -21.94 3.19
N THR A 588 -9.77 -22.98 2.76
CA THR A 588 -10.33 -24.13 2.02
C THR A 588 -11.42 -24.88 2.79
N ALA A 589 -11.42 -24.74 4.12
CA ALA A 589 -12.44 -25.26 5.01
C ALA A 589 -12.85 -24.20 6.06
N TRP A 590 -14.04 -24.42 6.62
CA TRP A 590 -14.44 -23.78 7.87
C TRP A 590 -13.75 -24.45 9.06
N GLY A 591 -13.48 -23.68 10.10
CA GLY A 591 -13.01 -24.16 11.39
C GLY A 591 -14.03 -25.07 12.09
N SER A 592 -13.58 -25.69 13.18
CA SER A 592 -14.42 -26.57 14.00
C SER A 592 -15.53 -25.78 14.69
N TRP A 593 -16.69 -26.41 14.86
CA TRP A 593 -17.79 -25.86 15.65
C TRP A 593 -17.43 -25.78 17.13
N GLN A 594 -17.68 -24.62 17.74
CA GLN A 594 -17.73 -24.41 19.19
C GLN A 594 -19.19 -24.35 19.63
N THR A 595 -19.62 -25.25 20.50
CA THR A 595 -20.97 -25.19 21.08
C THR A 595 -20.98 -24.35 22.35
N PHE A 596 -22.07 -23.62 22.59
CA PHE A 596 -22.26 -22.83 23.79
C PHE A 596 -23.74 -22.63 24.12
N THR A 597 -24.02 -22.34 25.38
CA THR A 597 -25.35 -21.92 25.85
C THR A 597 -25.30 -20.45 26.25
N VAL A 598 -26.38 -19.71 25.98
CA VAL A 598 -26.54 -18.33 26.44
C VAL A 598 -27.27 -18.34 27.78
N ASP A 599 -26.65 -17.84 28.85
CA ASP A 599 -27.28 -17.71 30.17
C ASP A 599 -26.70 -16.48 30.89
N THR A 600 -27.37 -15.35 30.70
CA THR A 600 -27.02 -14.05 31.30
C THR A 600 -27.13 -14.05 32.82
N SER A 601 -27.93 -14.94 33.42
CA SER A 601 -28.03 -15.07 34.88
C SER A 601 -26.76 -15.60 35.55
N LYS A 602 -25.81 -16.11 34.74
CA LYS A 602 -24.50 -16.58 35.18
C LYS A 602 -23.41 -15.53 35.09
N ALA A 603 -23.74 -14.31 34.64
CA ALA A 603 -22.81 -13.18 34.71
C ALA A 603 -22.37 -12.96 36.17
N PRO A 604 -21.05 -12.90 36.45
CA PRO A 604 -20.58 -12.56 37.79
C PRO A 604 -21.01 -11.12 38.14
N ALA A 605 -21.39 -10.90 39.41
CA ALA A 605 -21.64 -9.54 39.89
C ALA A 605 -20.33 -8.73 39.84
N PRO A 606 -20.38 -7.43 39.50
CA PRO A 606 -19.23 -6.54 39.64
C PRO A 606 -18.66 -6.55 41.06
N GLU A 607 -17.36 -6.29 41.19
CA GLU A 607 -16.72 -6.14 42.49
C GLU A 607 -17.18 -4.85 43.19
N VAL A 608 -17.00 -4.78 44.51
CA VAL A 608 -17.29 -3.55 45.26
C VAL A 608 -16.26 -2.50 44.85
N PRO A 609 -16.68 -1.27 44.44
CA PRO A 609 -15.76 -0.25 43.98
C PRO A 609 -14.63 0.05 44.97
N THR A 610 -13.45 0.33 44.44
CA THR A 610 -12.22 0.62 45.20
C THR A 610 -11.82 2.09 45.03
N ASP A 611 -10.89 2.56 45.87
CA ASP A 611 -10.38 3.94 45.88
C ASP A 611 -11.41 5.07 45.80
N PRO A 612 -12.46 5.07 46.67
CA PRO A 612 -13.43 6.14 46.68
C PRO A 612 -12.78 7.46 47.14
N ALA A 613 -12.89 8.51 46.32
CA ALA A 613 -12.35 9.84 46.58
C ALA A 613 -13.39 10.94 46.32
N THR A 614 -13.14 12.11 46.91
CA THR A 614 -13.97 13.31 46.73
C THR A 614 -13.06 14.45 46.33
N GLY A 615 -13.35 15.07 45.19
CA GLY A 615 -12.59 16.19 44.64
C GLY A 615 -13.44 17.45 44.53
N ALA A 616 -12.79 18.60 44.26
CA ALA A 616 -13.44 19.90 44.10
C ALA A 616 -14.31 20.34 45.31
N THR A 617 -13.88 20.01 46.54
CA THR A 617 -14.59 20.36 47.79
C THR A 617 -14.61 21.84 48.10
N GLU A 618 -13.79 22.63 47.39
CA GLU A 618 -13.78 24.09 47.47
C GLU A 618 -14.86 24.75 46.60
N THR A 619 -15.75 23.95 46.00
CA THR A 619 -16.86 24.38 45.13
C THR A 619 -18.20 23.77 45.57
N THR A 620 -19.33 24.32 45.12
CA THR A 620 -20.67 23.78 45.42
C THR A 620 -21.05 22.54 44.63
N THR A 621 -20.21 22.10 43.68
CA THR A 621 -20.42 20.94 42.78
C THR A 621 -19.26 19.95 42.88
N PRO A 622 -18.99 19.37 44.07
CA PRO A 622 -17.88 18.44 44.26
C PRO A 622 -18.07 17.16 43.42
N LEU A 623 -16.95 16.52 43.08
CA LEU A 623 -16.93 15.26 42.33
C LEU A 623 -16.86 14.07 43.29
N LEU A 624 -17.70 13.06 43.06
CA LEU A 624 -17.67 11.78 43.75
C LEU A 624 -17.10 10.73 42.79
N THR A 625 -16.08 9.99 43.22
CA THR A 625 -15.38 9.07 42.31
C THR A 625 -14.94 7.77 42.99
N GLY A 626 -14.82 6.68 42.25
CA GLY A 626 -14.13 5.46 42.65
C GLY A 626 -13.94 4.50 41.48
N VAL A 627 -13.00 3.57 41.62
CA VAL A 627 -12.65 2.58 40.59
C VAL A 627 -13.64 1.43 40.62
N VAL A 628 -14.19 1.06 39.46
CA VAL A 628 -15.10 -0.08 39.34
C VAL A 628 -14.45 -1.21 38.57
N THR A 629 -14.64 -2.45 39.04
CA THR A 629 -14.04 -3.64 38.42
C THR A 629 -15.07 -4.75 38.28
N ALA A 630 -14.98 -5.51 37.18
CA ALA A 630 -15.87 -6.60 36.85
C ALA A 630 -15.25 -7.59 35.84
N ALA A 631 -14.20 -8.32 36.25
CA ALA A 631 -13.66 -9.53 35.61
C ALA A 631 -13.91 -9.72 34.08
N GLY A 632 -13.66 -8.70 33.25
CA GLY A 632 -13.78 -8.72 31.79
C GLY A 632 -15.12 -8.33 31.18
N ASN A 633 -16.00 -7.60 31.88
CA ASN A 633 -17.26 -7.06 31.34
C ASN A 633 -17.06 -5.63 30.79
N GLY A 634 -17.00 -5.48 29.46
CA GLY A 634 -16.72 -4.21 28.75
C GLY A 634 -17.85 -3.16 28.68
N ALA A 635 -18.62 -3.00 29.75
CA ALA A 635 -19.44 -1.81 30.05
C ALA A 635 -20.00 -1.92 31.48
N LEU A 636 -19.76 -0.91 32.31
CA LEU A 636 -20.19 -0.83 33.70
C LEU A 636 -20.95 0.47 33.97
N SER A 637 -21.69 0.49 35.07
CA SER A 637 -22.27 1.71 35.62
C SER A 637 -21.99 1.80 37.12
N ALA A 638 -21.70 3.00 37.61
CA ALA A 638 -21.58 3.30 39.02
C ALA A 638 -22.81 4.06 39.50
N GLU A 639 -23.35 3.68 40.66
CA GLU A 639 -24.42 4.41 41.34
C GLU A 639 -23.90 5.08 42.62
N TYR A 640 -24.22 6.35 42.83
CA TYR A 640 -23.81 7.15 43.98
C TYR A 640 -25.02 7.63 44.80
N LEU A 641 -24.92 7.52 46.12
CA LEU A 641 -25.90 8.04 47.06
C LEU A 641 -25.26 9.09 47.97
N LEU A 642 -25.80 10.30 47.94
CA LEU A 642 -25.37 11.44 48.76
C LEU A 642 -26.32 11.67 49.94
N SER A 643 -25.80 12.11 51.07
CA SER A 643 -26.55 12.33 52.30
C SER A 643 -25.95 13.48 53.13
N ASP A 644 -26.77 14.13 53.95
CA ASP A 644 -26.31 15.15 54.91
C ASP A 644 -25.50 14.54 56.07
N ALA A 645 -24.92 15.38 56.93
CA ALA A 645 -24.19 14.92 58.12
C ALA A 645 -25.00 13.98 59.04
N SER A 646 -26.32 14.12 59.06
CA SER A 646 -27.26 13.31 59.84
C SER A 646 -27.64 11.98 59.16
N GLY A 647 -27.25 11.79 57.90
CA GLY A 647 -27.52 10.60 57.10
C GLY A 647 -28.84 10.64 56.33
N ASN A 648 -29.49 11.80 56.19
CA ASN A 648 -30.66 11.93 55.32
C ASN A 648 -30.22 12.08 53.86
N PRO A 649 -30.87 11.43 52.89
CA PRO A 649 -30.50 11.54 51.49
C PRO A 649 -30.65 12.97 50.97
N VAL A 650 -29.70 13.40 50.15
CA VAL A 650 -29.66 14.71 49.50
C VAL A 650 -29.59 14.47 47.99
N GLY A 651 -30.60 14.93 47.24
CA GLY A 651 -30.71 14.69 45.80
C GLY A 651 -31.19 13.28 45.41
N SER A 652 -31.20 12.99 44.12
CA SER A 652 -31.45 11.66 43.54
C SER A 652 -30.16 10.84 43.45
N THR A 653 -30.29 9.52 43.26
CA THR A 653 -29.14 8.67 42.92
C THR A 653 -28.47 9.20 41.66
N LEU A 654 -27.15 9.41 41.72
CA LEU A 654 -26.35 9.77 40.55
C LEU A 654 -25.84 8.49 39.90
N THR A 655 -25.76 8.48 38.57
CA THR A 655 -25.27 7.33 37.79
C THR A 655 -24.19 7.77 36.83
N ALA A 656 -23.13 6.98 36.70
CA ALA A 656 -22.07 7.20 35.72
C ALA A 656 -21.80 5.90 34.95
N GLY A 657 -21.82 5.94 33.62
CA GLY A 657 -21.34 4.84 32.78
C GLY A 657 -19.80 4.85 32.72
N THR A 658 -19.17 3.68 32.66
CA THR A 658 -17.70 3.53 32.70
C THR A 658 -17.29 2.14 32.20
N GLN A 659 -15.99 1.83 32.09
CA GLN A 659 -15.49 0.52 31.68
C GLN A 659 -14.91 -0.29 32.86
N ASP A 660 -14.62 -1.57 32.64
CA ASP A 660 -13.96 -2.42 33.64
C ASP A 660 -12.53 -1.95 33.92
N GLY A 661 -12.24 -1.61 35.17
CA GLY A 661 -10.93 -1.10 35.60
C GLY A 661 -10.87 0.42 35.70
N ASP A 662 -11.84 1.12 35.14
CA ASP A 662 -11.86 2.58 35.07
C ASP A 662 -12.41 3.22 36.35
N ARG A 663 -12.04 4.50 36.53
CA ARG A 663 -12.53 5.34 37.61
C ARG A 663 -13.85 5.99 37.19
N ALA A 664 -14.95 5.59 37.82
CA ALA A 664 -16.22 6.25 37.62
C ALA A 664 -16.24 7.62 38.33
N VAL A 665 -16.84 8.63 37.71
CA VAL A 665 -16.97 9.98 38.26
C VAL A 665 -18.42 10.48 38.16
N ALA A 666 -18.94 11.08 39.22
CA ALA A 666 -20.23 11.77 39.23
C ALA A 666 -20.11 13.15 39.89
N MET A 667 -20.50 14.20 39.16
CA MET A 667 -20.60 15.55 39.68
C MET A 667 -21.88 15.74 40.48
N VAL A 668 -21.77 16.31 41.68
CA VAL A 668 -22.96 16.70 42.46
C VAL A 668 -23.59 17.94 41.82
N PRO A 669 -24.89 17.93 41.47
CA PRO A 669 -25.56 19.08 40.86
C PRO A 669 -25.51 20.34 41.72
N ASP A 670 -25.41 21.50 41.06
CA ASP A 670 -25.35 22.79 41.75
C ASP A 670 -26.64 23.09 42.53
N GLY A 671 -26.51 23.88 43.61
CA GLY A 671 -27.62 24.25 44.49
C GLY A 671 -28.08 23.17 45.48
N LEU A 672 -27.48 21.97 45.46
CA LEU A 672 -27.76 20.90 46.44
C LEU A 672 -26.96 21.05 47.75
N LEU A 673 -25.77 21.65 47.68
CA LEU A 673 -24.85 21.74 48.80
C LEU A 673 -24.71 23.17 49.34
N THR A 674 -24.26 23.29 50.58
CA THR A 674 -24.07 24.57 51.27
C THR A 674 -22.64 24.69 51.77
N ASP A 675 -22.03 25.86 51.57
CA ASP A 675 -20.69 26.17 52.07
C ASP A 675 -20.57 25.96 53.59
N GLY A 676 -19.44 25.41 54.03
CA GLY A 676 -19.17 25.01 55.41
C GLY A 676 -19.95 23.78 55.92
N ALA A 677 -20.84 23.18 55.12
CA ALA A 677 -21.60 22.00 55.51
C ALA A 677 -20.85 20.69 55.23
N THR A 678 -21.14 19.65 56.03
CA THR A 678 -20.53 18.32 55.90
C THR A 678 -21.53 17.32 55.33
N TYR A 679 -21.08 16.52 54.36
CA TYR A 679 -21.88 15.52 53.65
C TYR A 679 -21.23 14.14 53.68
N LYS A 680 -22.05 13.12 53.42
CA LYS A 680 -21.64 11.72 53.36
C LYS A 680 -22.11 11.07 52.08
N TRP A 681 -21.31 10.19 51.50
CA TRP A 681 -21.70 9.46 50.29
C TRP A 681 -21.11 8.06 50.23
N LYS A 682 -21.66 7.23 49.34
CA LYS A 682 -21.20 5.87 49.03
C LYS A 682 -21.55 5.51 47.59
N MET A 683 -20.88 4.52 47.01
CA MET A 683 -21.09 4.08 45.62
C MET A 683 -21.16 2.56 45.47
N ARG A 684 -21.66 2.07 44.34
CA ARG A 684 -21.61 0.65 43.93
C ARG A 684 -21.47 0.53 42.41
N ALA A 685 -20.95 -0.59 41.92
CA ALA A 685 -20.87 -0.91 40.49
C ALA A 685 -22.03 -1.81 40.05
N CYS A 686 -22.49 -1.68 38.81
CA CYS A 686 -23.61 -2.41 38.21
C CYS A 686 -23.31 -2.77 36.74
N ALA A 687 -23.65 -3.99 36.33
CA ALA A 687 -23.52 -4.49 34.95
C ALA A 687 -24.76 -5.33 34.61
N ASP A 688 -25.41 -5.08 33.47
CA ASP A 688 -26.57 -5.85 32.97
C ASP A 688 -27.65 -6.17 34.04
N GLY A 689 -27.90 -5.19 34.93
CA GLY A 689 -28.90 -5.31 36.01
C GLY A 689 -28.43 -6.03 37.28
N VAL A 690 -27.17 -6.46 37.36
CA VAL A 690 -26.54 -7.04 38.56
C VAL A 690 -25.58 -6.03 39.18
N CYS A 691 -25.74 -5.73 40.48
CA CYS A 691 -24.91 -4.74 41.18
C CYS A 691 -24.08 -5.34 42.32
N SER A 692 -22.91 -4.74 42.57
CA SER A 692 -22.09 -4.95 43.74
C SER A 692 -22.78 -4.46 45.03
N ALA A 693 -22.19 -4.78 46.18
CA ALA A 693 -22.49 -4.07 47.42
C ALA A 693 -21.98 -2.62 47.37
N TYR A 694 -22.55 -1.74 48.21
CA TYR A 694 -22.08 -0.36 48.36
C TYR A 694 -20.75 -0.27 49.13
N THR A 695 -19.92 0.70 48.78
CA THR A 695 -18.72 1.09 49.52
C THR A 695 -19.06 1.60 50.93
N PRO A 696 -18.09 1.61 51.86
CA PRO A 696 -18.21 2.33 53.13
C PRO A 696 -18.49 3.83 52.91
N LEU A 697 -19.23 4.45 53.83
CA LEU A 697 -19.54 5.88 53.75
C LEU A 697 -18.28 6.74 53.83
N LYS A 698 -18.06 7.59 52.82
CA LYS A 698 -17.09 8.68 52.81
C LYS A 698 -17.73 9.97 53.30
N THR A 699 -16.93 10.84 53.92
CA THR A 699 -17.37 12.12 54.47
C THR A 699 -16.50 13.23 53.91
N PHE A 700 -17.08 14.36 53.54
CA PHE A 700 -16.36 15.57 53.13
C PHE A 700 -17.07 16.82 53.66
N THR A 701 -16.33 17.93 53.75
CA THR A 701 -16.84 19.25 54.15
C THR A 701 -16.56 20.22 53.00
N LEU A 702 -17.53 21.07 52.69
CA LEU A 702 -17.35 22.15 51.71
C LEU A 702 -16.59 23.31 52.35
N ASP A 703 -15.55 23.84 51.70
CA ASP A 703 -14.76 25.00 52.16
C ASP A 703 -14.47 25.94 50.98
N VAL A 704 -15.36 26.90 50.71
CA VAL A 704 -15.18 27.80 49.56
C VAL A 704 -14.24 28.95 49.93
N VAL A 705 -12.99 28.95 49.44
CA VAL A 705 -11.98 29.99 49.74
C VAL A 705 -12.18 31.25 48.90
N GLU A 706 -12.28 32.41 49.56
CA GLU A 706 -12.37 33.75 48.96
C GLU A 706 -10.95 34.39 48.96
N GLU A 707 -10.34 34.69 47.80
CA GLU A 707 -8.98 35.26 47.71
C GLU A 707 -8.93 36.78 47.99
N GLU A 708 -7.97 37.23 48.82
CA GLU A 708 -7.66 38.65 49.11
C GLU A 708 -6.67 39.24 48.10
N THR A 709 -6.97 40.43 47.54
CA THR A 709 -6.11 41.17 46.59
C THR A 709 -5.20 42.22 47.26
N GLU A 710 -3.90 42.20 46.94
CA GLU A 710 -2.95 43.27 47.30
C GLU A 710 -3.03 44.47 46.34
N THR A 711 -2.97 45.69 46.89
CA THR A 711 -3.18 46.95 46.15
C THR A 711 -1.84 47.58 45.72
N SER A 712 -1.65 47.72 44.40
CA SER A 712 -0.65 48.61 43.80
C SER A 712 -1.35 49.81 43.16
N ALA A 713 -0.90 51.02 43.49
CA ALA A 713 -1.55 52.25 43.04
C ALA A 713 -1.14 52.63 41.61
N THR A 714 -2.05 52.47 40.66
CA THR A 714 -2.02 53.08 39.33
C THR A 714 -3.40 53.65 38.96
N THR A 715 -3.43 54.59 38.01
CA THR A 715 -4.57 55.46 37.69
C THR A 715 -5.58 54.79 36.75
N GLY A 716 -6.35 53.83 37.27
CA GLY A 716 -7.40 53.15 36.51
C GLY A 716 -8.78 53.84 36.51
N THR A 717 -9.64 53.47 35.58
CA THR A 717 -11.06 53.89 35.51
C THR A 717 -11.99 52.68 35.56
N ALA A 718 -13.21 52.86 36.09
CA ALA A 718 -14.26 51.87 35.93
C ALA A 718 -14.55 51.59 34.45
N PRO A 719 -15.03 50.39 34.08
CA PRO A 719 -15.28 50.06 32.69
C PRO A 719 -16.43 50.85 32.08
N GLU A 720 -16.33 51.17 30.80
CA GLU A 720 -17.47 51.66 30.02
C GLU A 720 -18.51 50.54 29.81
N ALA A 721 -19.75 50.92 29.48
CA ALA A 721 -20.78 49.94 29.18
C ALA A 721 -20.35 49.08 27.96
N VAL A 722 -20.57 47.77 28.06
CA VAL A 722 -20.18 46.84 26.98
C VAL A 722 -20.88 47.18 25.66
N THR A 723 -20.14 47.05 24.57
CA THR A 723 -20.63 47.29 23.21
C THR A 723 -20.93 45.98 22.51
N ASP A 724 -21.64 46.03 21.38
CA ASP A 724 -22.04 44.85 20.60
C ASP A 724 -22.82 43.75 21.34
N LEU A 725 -23.43 44.11 22.47
CA LEU A 725 -24.25 43.19 23.28
C LEU A 725 -25.42 42.63 22.45
N LYS A 726 -25.39 41.31 22.23
CA LYS A 726 -26.39 40.58 21.45
C LYS A 726 -26.81 39.31 22.17
N ALA A 727 -28.08 38.96 22.04
CA ALA A 727 -28.63 37.70 22.50
C ALA A 727 -29.19 36.90 21.32
N VAL A 728 -28.98 35.58 21.35
CA VAL A 728 -29.51 34.60 20.39
C VAL A 728 -30.29 33.55 21.17
N ALA A 729 -31.54 33.29 20.79
CA ALA A 729 -32.33 32.21 21.39
C ALA A 729 -31.77 30.84 21.00
N GLY A 730 -31.74 29.93 21.96
CA GLY A 730 -31.54 28.51 21.75
C GLY A 730 -32.69 27.71 22.35
N ASP A 731 -32.49 26.40 22.44
CA ASP A 731 -33.41 25.48 23.10
C ASP A 731 -33.52 25.82 24.59
N HIS A 732 -34.74 26.13 25.04
CA HIS A 732 -35.02 26.54 26.44
C HIS A 732 -34.03 27.59 27.00
N GLY A 733 -33.42 28.41 26.14
CA GLY A 733 -32.23 29.14 26.54
C GLY A 733 -31.82 30.28 25.61
N ALA A 734 -30.69 30.91 25.94
CA ALA A 734 -30.10 31.95 25.12
C ALA A 734 -28.59 32.09 25.32
N LEU A 735 -27.88 32.37 24.24
CA LEU A 735 -26.48 32.81 24.26
C LEU A 735 -26.43 34.34 24.20
N VAL A 736 -25.72 34.94 25.14
CA VAL A 736 -25.49 36.39 25.23
C VAL A 736 -24.01 36.64 24.98
N THR A 737 -23.67 37.58 24.09
CA THR A 737 -22.28 37.91 23.70
C THR A 737 -22.09 39.43 23.70
N TRP A 738 -20.89 39.91 24.02
CA TRP A 738 -20.54 41.34 24.00
C TRP A 738 -19.06 41.57 23.70
N SER A 739 -18.70 42.79 23.28
CA SER A 739 -17.32 43.25 23.14
C SER A 739 -16.73 43.59 24.51
N ALA A 740 -15.40 43.43 24.67
CA ALA A 740 -14.71 43.82 25.91
C ALA A 740 -15.05 45.25 26.31
N ALA A 741 -15.32 45.45 27.60
CA ALA A 741 -15.50 46.78 28.15
C ALA A 741 -14.18 47.57 28.03
N VAL A 742 -14.29 48.82 27.60
CA VAL A 742 -13.14 49.73 27.49
C VAL A 742 -12.91 50.39 28.83
N PHE A 743 -11.67 50.37 29.32
CA PHE A 743 -11.24 51.09 30.52
C PHE A 743 -9.76 51.46 30.41
N THR A 744 -9.30 52.36 31.28
CA THR A 744 -7.86 52.62 31.47
C THR A 744 -7.42 51.84 32.70
N GLY A 745 -6.37 51.02 32.59
CA GLY A 745 -5.89 50.14 33.67
C GLY A 745 -4.58 49.43 33.29
N ASP A 746 -4.03 48.65 34.22
CA ASP A 746 -2.87 47.79 33.99
C ASP A 746 -3.27 46.55 33.16
N THR A 747 -2.29 45.87 32.55
CA THR A 747 -2.55 44.72 31.67
C THR A 747 -3.18 43.52 32.38
N ASP A 748 -3.11 43.51 33.71
CA ASP A 748 -3.55 42.40 34.56
C ASP A 748 -4.92 42.69 35.19
N ASP A 749 -5.52 43.86 34.92
CA ASP A 749 -6.84 44.23 35.43
C ASP A 749 -7.93 43.37 34.73
N VAL A 750 -8.60 42.53 35.51
CA VAL A 750 -9.68 41.67 35.03
C VAL A 750 -11.03 42.39 35.19
N VAL A 751 -11.89 42.28 34.17
CA VAL A 751 -13.29 42.75 34.24
C VAL A 751 -14.20 41.56 34.43
N THR A 752 -14.88 41.49 35.57
CA THR A 752 -15.96 40.52 35.82
C THR A 752 -17.28 41.09 35.33
N TYR A 753 -17.96 40.39 34.43
CA TYR A 753 -19.27 40.77 33.90
C TYR A 753 -20.39 40.07 34.65
N THR A 754 -21.42 40.82 35.03
CA THR A 754 -22.69 40.31 35.55
C THR A 754 -23.75 40.42 34.48
N VAL A 755 -24.34 39.29 34.09
CA VAL A 755 -25.38 39.17 33.05
C VAL A 755 -26.69 38.77 33.71
N THR A 756 -27.73 39.60 33.58
CA THR A 756 -29.06 39.34 34.15
C THR A 756 -30.09 39.16 33.04
N ALA A 757 -30.77 38.01 33.01
CA ALA A 757 -31.90 37.73 32.13
C ALA A 757 -33.18 38.35 32.71
N VAL A 758 -33.82 39.24 31.95
CA VAL A 758 -35.03 39.98 32.36
C VAL A 758 -36.17 39.64 31.41
N ALA A 759 -37.24 39.04 31.96
CA ALA A 759 -38.47 38.72 31.22
C ALA A 759 -39.25 40.00 30.87
N ALA A 760 -40.16 39.89 29.89
CA ALA A 760 -40.97 41.01 29.41
C ALA A 760 -41.84 41.69 30.48
N ASP A 761 -42.18 40.98 31.56
CA ASP A 761 -42.92 41.51 32.72
C ASP A 761 -42.03 42.21 33.76
N GLY A 762 -40.71 42.24 33.54
CA GLY A 762 -39.71 42.87 34.40
C GLY A 762 -39.14 41.95 35.47
N THR A 763 -39.56 40.68 35.54
CA THR A 763 -38.98 39.70 36.48
C THR A 763 -37.59 39.25 36.02
N THR A 764 -36.72 38.94 36.98
CA THR A 764 -35.38 38.40 36.72
C THR A 764 -35.46 36.88 36.67
N ALA A 765 -35.12 36.29 35.54
CA ALA A 765 -35.16 34.84 35.33
C ALA A 765 -33.86 34.14 35.73
N GLY A 766 -32.73 34.87 35.71
CA GLY A 766 -31.44 34.35 36.14
C GLY A 766 -30.36 35.43 36.10
N THR A 767 -29.27 35.23 36.84
CA THR A 767 -28.07 36.07 36.78
C THR A 767 -26.84 35.16 36.74
N LYS A 768 -25.90 35.45 35.85
CA LYS A 768 -24.59 34.77 35.76
C LYS A 768 -23.45 35.78 35.86
N THR A 769 -22.32 35.37 36.42
CA THR A 769 -21.08 36.15 36.44
C THR A 769 -20.01 35.43 35.65
N THR A 770 -19.23 36.17 34.85
CA THR A 770 -18.16 35.60 34.02
C THR A 770 -17.07 36.63 33.75
N THR A 771 -15.82 36.21 33.63
CA THR A 771 -14.72 37.05 33.11
C THR A 771 -14.63 36.98 31.58
N GLY A 772 -15.32 36.01 30.98
CA GLY A 772 -15.46 35.85 29.53
C GLY A 772 -16.38 36.89 28.89
N ARG A 773 -16.47 36.87 27.56
CA ARG A 773 -17.26 37.82 26.76
C ARG A 773 -18.63 37.30 26.33
N SER A 774 -19.06 36.21 26.97
CA SER A 774 -20.34 35.58 26.70
C SER A 774 -20.90 34.86 27.92
N ALA A 775 -22.22 34.66 27.93
CA ALA A 775 -22.94 33.92 28.96
C ALA A 775 -24.07 33.11 28.33
N VAL A 776 -24.25 31.88 28.80
CA VAL A 776 -25.29 30.96 28.33
C VAL A 776 -26.35 30.81 29.41
N PHE A 777 -27.63 30.87 29.05
CA PHE A 777 -28.77 30.53 29.90
C PHE A 777 -29.47 29.31 29.30
N THR A 778 -29.75 28.29 30.11
CA THR A 778 -30.29 26.99 29.68
C THR A 778 -31.69 26.70 30.22
N ASP A 779 -32.22 27.57 31.09
CA ASP A 779 -33.49 27.36 31.82
C ASP A 779 -34.44 28.57 31.67
N LEU A 780 -34.66 29.01 30.44
CA LEU A 780 -35.60 30.07 30.09
C LEU A 780 -36.92 29.48 29.57
N ASP A 781 -38.05 30.09 29.96
CA ASP A 781 -39.37 29.60 29.57
C ASP A 781 -39.64 29.82 28.07
N GLU A 782 -40.19 28.78 27.42
CA GLU A 782 -40.62 28.85 26.02
C GLU A 782 -41.68 29.94 25.81
N GLY A 783 -41.58 30.65 24.68
CA GLY A 783 -42.58 31.65 24.29
C GLY A 783 -42.56 32.94 25.12
N VAL A 784 -41.71 33.03 26.15
CA VAL A 784 -41.48 34.24 26.94
C VAL A 784 -40.38 35.07 26.31
N SER A 785 -40.58 36.40 26.27
CA SER A 785 -39.61 37.32 25.68
C SER A 785 -38.62 37.81 26.74
N TYR A 786 -37.31 37.63 26.48
CA TYR A 786 -36.24 38.01 27.39
C TYR A 786 -35.31 39.06 26.79
N SER A 787 -34.80 39.95 27.63
CA SER A 787 -33.69 40.86 27.34
C SER A 787 -32.62 40.70 28.41
N PHE A 788 -31.35 40.91 28.05
CA PHE A 788 -30.23 40.67 28.95
C PHE A 788 -29.54 41.98 29.29
N LYS A 789 -29.28 42.19 30.58
CA LYS A 789 -28.54 43.35 31.08
C LYS A 789 -27.13 42.92 31.47
N VAL A 790 -26.12 43.63 30.99
CA VAL A 790 -24.70 43.33 31.30
C VAL A 790 -24.02 44.54 31.93
N THR A 791 -23.37 44.33 33.06
CA THR A 791 -22.47 45.29 33.73
C THR A 791 -21.10 44.67 33.91
N GLY A 792 -20.02 45.38 33.58
CA GLY A 792 -18.64 44.97 33.87
C GLY A 792 -18.13 45.62 35.16
N GLN A 793 -17.41 44.89 35.98
CA GLN A 793 -16.80 45.37 37.22
C GLN A 793 -15.31 45.07 37.20
N ASN A 794 -14.49 46.06 37.51
CA ASN A 794 -13.07 45.89 37.84
C ASN A 794 -12.79 46.56 39.20
N ASP A 795 -11.53 46.56 39.62
CA ASP A 795 -11.08 47.15 40.87
C ASP A 795 -11.36 48.65 41.01
N TYR A 796 -11.65 49.34 39.90
CA TYR A 796 -11.92 50.78 39.85
C TYR A 796 -13.43 51.13 39.79
N GLY A 797 -14.31 50.13 39.67
CA GLY A 797 -15.76 50.29 39.78
C GLY A 797 -16.57 49.51 38.73
N THR A 798 -17.89 49.73 38.74
CA THR A 798 -18.85 49.03 37.87
C THR A 798 -19.31 49.92 36.72
N SER A 799 -19.40 49.35 35.52
CA SER A 799 -19.91 50.00 34.32
C SER A 799 -21.42 50.29 34.41
N PRO A 800 -21.93 51.27 33.64
CA PRO A 800 -23.36 51.33 33.35
C PRO A 800 -23.84 50.04 32.67
N ALA A 801 -25.10 49.66 32.88
CA ALA A 801 -25.68 48.46 32.29
C ALA A 801 -26.01 48.65 30.80
N ALA A 802 -25.50 47.76 29.95
CA ALA A 802 -25.95 47.63 28.56
C ALA A 802 -27.14 46.65 28.49
N THR A 803 -28.06 46.84 27.53
CA THR A 803 -29.21 45.93 27.32
C THR A 803 -29.19 45.35 25.91
N SER A 804 -29.39 44.03 25.78
CA SER A 804 -29.39 43.30 24.51
C SER A 804 -30.66 43.54 23.68
N ASN A 805 -30.69 43.00 22.46
CA ASN A 805 -31.95 42.71 21.76
C ASN A 805 -32.81 41.71 22.55
N THR A 806 -34.10 41.72 22.29
CA THR A 806 -35.03 40.74 22.86
C THR A 806 -34.98 39.43 22.08
N VAL A 807 -35.07 38.30 22.78
CA VAL A 807 -35.16 36.95 22.20
C VAL A 807 -36.31 36.18 22.82
N VAL A 808 -36.80 35.17 22.11
CA VAL A 808 -37.81 34.23 22.60
C VAL A 808 -37.20 32.83 22.47
N PRO A 809 -36.90 32.14 23.58
CA PRO A 809 -36.43 30.76 23.57
C PRO A 809 -37.37 29.87 22.77
N VAL A 810 -36.79 28.90 22.09
CA VAL A 810 -37.50 27.92 21.26
C VAL A 810 -37.40 26.55 21.90
N ALA A 811 -38.29 25.63 21.53
CA ALA A 811 -38.12 24.21 21.80
C ALA A 811 -37.76 23.49 20.50
N LEU A 812 -36.71 22.67 20.56
CA LEU A 812 -36.36 21.70 19.54
C LEU A 812 -37.40 20.58 19.55
N VAL A 813 -37.90 20.23 18.36
CA VAL A 813 -38.96 19.23 18.19
C VAL A 813 -38.57 17.86 18.76
N ASP A 814 -37.27 17.54 18.76
CA ASP A 814 -36.71 16.25 19.20
C ASP A 814 -35.84 16.37 20.49
N GLY A 815 -35.80 17.55 21.14
CA GLY A 815 -34.96 17.82 22.32
C GLY A 815 -33.44 17.96 22.02
N THR A 816 -32.62 18.27 23.03
CA THR A 816 -31.15 18.45 22.89
C THR A 816 -30.33 17.18 23.08
N SER A 817 -30.90 16.17 23.75
CA SER A 817 -30.15 15.00 24.21
C SER A 817 -29.51 14.20 23.07
N ALA A 818 -30.15 14.10 21.91
CA ALA A 818 -29.56 13.39 20.75
C ALA A 818 -28.29 14.07 20.23
N TYR A 819 -28.22 15.41 20.29
CA TYR A 819 -27.06 16.19 19.86
C TYR A 819 -25.93 16.10 20.88
N GLU A 820 -26.26 16.13 22.18
CA GLU A 820 -25.30 15.95 23.27
C GLU A 820 -24.67 14.56 23.25
N ILE A 821 -25.47 13.52 23.03
CA ILE A 821 -24.99 12.14 22.95
C ILE A 821 -24.08 11.95 21.72
N ALA A 822 -24.43 12.52 20.56
CA ALA A 822 -23.61 12.43 19.36
C ALA A 822 -22.22 13.08 19.55
N VAL A 823 -22.17 14.24 20.22
CA VAL A 823 -20.90 14.92 20.53
C VAL A 823 -20.09 14.15 21.58
N SER A 824 -20.74 13.60 22.60
CA SER A 824 -20.06 12.80 23.64
C SER A 824 -19.47 11.52 23.04
N ALA A 825 -20.22 10.83 22.19
CA ALA A 825 -19.79 9.62 21.50
C ALA A 825 -18.62 9.88 20.52
N TYR A 826 -18.59 11.06 19.90
CA TYR A 826 -17.47 11.50 19.05
C TYR A 826 -16.19 11.69 19.87
N HIS A 827 -16.23 12.40 21.00
CA HIS A 827 -15.03 12.59 21.85
C HIS A 827 -14.51 11.28 22.43
N PHE A 828 -15.40 10.39 22.89
CA PHE A 828 -15.03 9.05 23.32
C PHE A 828 -14.34 8.23 22.20
N ALA A 829 -14.82 8.33 20.97
CA ALA A 829 -14.21 7.66 19.82
C ALA A 829 -12.84 8.26 19.44
N ARG A 830 -12.64 9.57 19.62
CA ARG A 830 -11.33 10.24 19.46
C ARG A 830 -10.34 9.75 20.52
N GLU A 831 -10.77 9.68 21.78
CA GLU A 831 -9.97 9.19 22.90
C GLU A 831 -9.52 7.75 22.69
N GLY A 832 -10.38 6.87 22.17
CA GLY A 832 -9.99 5.52 21.81
C GLY A 832 -8.94 5.45 20.68
N LEU A 833 -8.89 6.44 19.79
CA LEU A 833 -7.79 6.58 18.81
C LEU A 833 -6.51 7.13 19.42
N VAL A 834 -6.58 7.96 20.45
CA VAL A 834 -5.38 8.47 21.13
C VAL A 834 -4.80 7.41 22.08
N SER A 835 -5.65 6.71 22.84
CA SER A 835 -5.24 5.71 23.84
C SER A 835 -4.75 4.38 23.24
N GLY A 836 -5.09 4.08 21.99
CA GLY A 836 -4.74 2.78 21.39
C GLY A 836 -5.90 1.80 21.25
N SER A 837 -7.02 2.07 21.91
CA SER A 837 -8.20 1.20 21.98
C SER A 837 -8.90 0.97 20.63
N TYR A 838 -8.74 1.90 19.67
CA TYR A 838 -9.25 1.78 18.29
C TYR A 838 -8.13 2.01 17.28
N THR A 839 -8.10 1.24 16.21
CA THR A 839 -6.99 1.25 15.22
C THR A 839 -7.09 2.39 14.20
N ASP A 840 -8.30 2.77 13.81
CA ASP A 840 -8.60 3.86 12.89
C ASP A 840 -10.02 4.42 13.12
N SER A 841 -10.40 5.50 12.45
CA SER A 841 -11.70 6.16 12.64
C SER A 841 -12.88 5.27 12.27
N ALA A 842 -12.69 4.30 11.37
CA ALA A 842 -13.73 3.35 11.00
C ALA A 842 -13.91 2.30 12.10
N ASP A 843 -12.82 1.85 12.73
CA ASP A 843 -12.82 1.01 13.93
C ASP A 843 -13.50 1.74 15.10
N ALA A 844 -13.09 2.98 15.38
CA ALA A 844 -13.66 3.82 16.44
C ALA A 844 -15.15 4.13 16.23
N ALA A 845 -15.57 4.38 14.98
CA ALA A 845 -16.99 4.55 14.65
C ALA A 845 -17.76 3.23 14.73
N SER A 846 -17.18 2.10 14.31
CA SER A 846 -17.90 0.81 14.35
C SER A 846 -18.12 0.28 15.77
N ASN A 847 -17.34 0.75 16.75
CA ASN A 847 -17.50 0.46 18.17
C ASN A 847 -18.39 1.49 18.92
N SER A 848 -19.07 2.39 18.21
CA SER A 848 -20.00 3.36 18.79
C SER A 848 -21.36 3.30 18.10
N PHE A 849 -22.44 3.23 18.88
CA PHE A 849 -23.81 3.27 18.36
C PHE A 849 -24.10 4.53 17.51
N TYR A 850 -23.37 5.63 17.76
CA TYR A 850 -23.46 6.90 17.03
C TYR A 850 -22.34 7.07 15.98
N GLY A 851 -21.58 6.01 15.70
CA GLY A 851 -20.46 6.02 14.76
C GLY A 851 -20.76 6.60 13.39
N PRO A 852 -21.83 6.17 12.69
CA PRO A 852 -22.21 6.73 11.39
C PRO A 852 -22.39 8.25 11.41
N GLN A 853 -22.81 8.80 12.55
CA GLN A 853 -23.08 10.23 12.72
C GLN A 853 -21.80 11.06 12.85
N PHE A 854 -20.64 10.49 13.19
CA PHE A 854 -19.39 11.26 13.35
C PHE A 854 -18.17 10.70 12.61
N VAL A 855 -18.28 9.52 11.98
CA VAL A 855 -17.15 8.82 11.31
C VAL A 855 -16.43 9.68 10.28
N ASP A 856 -17.16 10.50 9.52
CA ASP A 856 -16.58 11.37 8.50
C ASP A 856 -15.75 12.51 9.09
N LEU A 857 -16.13 13.03 10.27
CA LEU A 857 -15.34 14.00 11.00
C LEU A 857 -14.13 13.31 11.67
N LEU A 858 -14.36 12.17 12.31
CA LEU A 858 -13.30 11.39 12.96
C LEU A 858 -12.23 10.91 11.97
N ALA A 859 -12.60 10.52 10.75
CA ALA A 859 -11.68 10.16 9.68
C ALA A 859 -10.83 11.35 9.20
N ARG A 860 -11.35 12.57 9.30
CA ARG A 860 -10.57 13.79 9.02
C ARG A 860 -9.51 14.04 10.11
N ASP A 861 -9.80 13.67 11.36
CA ASP A 861 -8.99 13.98 12.53
C ASP A 861 -8.09 12.80 12.99
N GLN A 862 -8.29 11.59 12.47
CA GLN A 862 -7.55 10.38 12.80
C GLN A 862 -6.02 10.53 12.68
N GLU A 863 -5.52 11.18 11.63
CA GLU A 863 -4.06 11.34 11.46
C GLU A 863 -3.41 12.23 12.54
N SER A 864 -4.17 13.14 13.18
CA SER A 864 -3.70 13.89 14.35
C SER A 864 -3.77 13.05 15.62
N LEU A 865 -4.88 12.36 15.85
CA LEU A 865 -5.13 11.55 17.04
C LEU A 865 -4.17 10.36 17.16
N LEU A 866 -3.85 9.68 16.04
CA LEU A 866 -2.86 8.60 16.01
C LEU A 866 -1.42 9.08 16.25
N ARG A 867 -1.14 10.37 16.11
CA ARG A 867 0.18 10.95 16.47
C ARG A 867 0.24 11.35 17.94
N GLU A 868 -0.88 11.78 18.49
CA GLU A 868 -1.05 12.04 19.93
C GLU A 868 -0.80 10.75 20.73
N ARG A 869 -1.29 9.60 20.23
CA ARG A 869 -0.93 8.26 20.74
C ARG A 869 0.57 8.03 20.88
N ILE A 870 1.32 8.37 19.83
CA ILE A 870 2.77 8.15 19.79
C ILE A 870 3.49 9.10 20.75
N ALA A 871 2.97 10.32 20.92
CA ALA A 871 3.50 11.29 21.89
C ALA A 871 3.28 10.86 23.35
N VAL A 872 2.10 10.30 23.67
CA VAL A 872 1.78 9.77 25.01
C VAL A 872 2.63 8.54 25.36
N SER A 873 3.01 7.72 24.37
CA SER A 873 3.84 6.52 24.60
C SER A 873 5.35 6.76 24.78
N GLU A 874 5.85 7.99 24.57
CA GLU A 874 7.28 8.34 24.68
C GLU A 874 7.62 9.07 26.00
N ASP A 875 6.63 9.42 26.83
CA ASP A 875 6.84 9.98 28.17
C ASP A 875 6.69 8.88 29.23
N ASP A 876 7.70 8.69 30.08
CA ASP A 876 7.80 7.62 31.09
C ASP A 876 6.87 7.88 32.31
N THR A 877 5.75 8.57 32.09
CA THR A 877 4.74 8.93 33.10
C THR A 877 3.43 8.22 32.76
N ASP A 878 2.90 7.44 33.70
CA ASP A 878 1.52 6.96 33.66
C ASP A 878 0.60 8.20 33.64
N SER A 879 0.19 8.60 32.44
CA SER A 879 -0.89 9.56 32.23
C SER A 879 -2.17 8.75 32.04
N ASP A 880 -3.07 8.80 33.02
CA ASP A 880 -4.44 8.31 32.84
C ASP A 880 -5.11 9.10 31.69
N PRO A 881 -6.04 8.48 30.94
CA PRO A 881 -6.67 9.09 29.78
C PRO A 881 -7.44 10.38 30.14
N GLU A 882 -7.40 11.37 29.24
CA GLU A 882 -8.19 12.60 29.33
C GLU A 882 -9.70 12.30 29.37
N GLU A 883 -10.39 12.60 30.47
CA GLU A 883 -11.86 12.56 30.52
C GLU A 883 -12.44 13.93 30.10
N ALA A 884 -13.17 13.97 28.99
CA ALA A 884 -13.92 15.16 28.55
C ALA A 884 -15.32 15.23 29.21
N SER A 885 -15.58 16.28 30.00
CA SER A 885 -16.94 16.59 30.51
C SER A 885 -17.51 17.86 29.87
N PHE A 886 -18.83 17.87 29.63
CA PHE A 886 -19.53 18.98 28.97
C PHE A 886 -20.37 19.79 29.97
N SER A 887 -20.25 21.11 29.94
CA SER A 887 -21.08 22.06 30.70
C SER A 887 -21.53 23.24 29.84
N ASP A 888 -22.45 24.09 30.34
CA ASP A 888 -23.01 25.25 29.63
C ASP A 888 -23.51 24.94 28.19
N VAL A 889 -24.16 23.78 28.05
CA VAL A 889 -24.64 23.27 26.77
C VAL A 889 -25.85 24.06 26.27
N LEU A 890 -25.77 24.60 25.05
CA LEU A 890 -26.90 25.27 24.39
C LEU A 890 -26.99 24.84 22.93
N ALA A 891 -28.14 24.28 22.55
CA ALA A 891 -28.46 23.98 21.17
C ALA A 891 -29.16 25.18 20.50
N ILE A 892 -28.64 25.64 19.36
CA ILE A 892 -29.18 26.77 18.61
C ILE A 892 -29.57 26.27 17.21
N PRO A 893 -30.87 26.20 16.87
CA PRO A 893 -31.31 25.78 15.54
C PRO A 893 -31.03 26.88 14.49
N SER A 894 -30.68 26.46 13.27
CA SER A 894 -30.53 27.37 12.14
C SER A 894 -31.87 27.97 11.73
N ALA A 895 -31.84 29.15 11.08
CA ALA A 895 -33.05 29.87 10.69
C ALA A 895 -33.93 29.11 9.68
N ASP A 896 -33.37 28.16 8.94
CA ASP A 896 -34.05 27.26 8.01
C ASP A 896 -34.37 25.88 8.62
N GLY A 897 -33.94 25.63 9.87
CA GLY A 897 -34.17 24.38 10.60
C GLY A 897 -33.40 23.17 10.07
N SER A 898 -32.39 23.36 9.21
CA SER A 898 -31.61 22.28 8.60
C SER A 898 -30.45 21.77 9.46
N THR A 899 -29.95 22.61 10.38
CA THR A 899 -28.81 22.30 11.25
C THR A 899 -29.04 22.82 12.66
N VAL A 900 -28.33 22.23 13.62
CA VAL A 900 -28.29 22.67 15.02
C VAL A 900 -26.84 22.92 15.40
N THR A 901 -26.56 24.08 15.99
CA THR A 901 -25.25 24.37 16.60
C THR A 901 -25.32 24.07 18.09
N LEU A 902 -24.55 23.09 18.56
CA LEU A 902 -24.38 22.81 19.98
C LEU A 902 -23.14 23.56 20.48
N ARG A 903 -23.32 24.53 21.38
CA ARG A 903 -22.21 25.16 22.13
C ARG A 903 -22.06 24.40 23.44
N ALA A 904 -20.85 24.02 23.81
CA ALA A 904 -20.56 23.38 25.10
C ALA A 904 -19.17 23.79 25.59
N THR A 905 -19.01 23.92 26.90
CA THR A 905 -17.71 24.04 27.55
C THR A 905 -17.20 22.62 27.83
N VAL A 906 -16.05 22.28 27.27
CA VAL A 906 -15.39 20.99 27.43
C VAL A 906 -14.29 21.13 28.47
N THR A 907 -14.32 20.29 29.50
CA THR A 907 -13.26 20.24 30.53
C THR A 907 -12.49 18.94 30.35
N SER A 908 -11.17 19.02 30.17
CA SER A 908 -10.22 17.90 30.12
C SER A 908 -9.33 17.92 31.38
N THR A 909 -9.04 16.75 31.94
CA THR A 909 -8.22 16.59 33.15
C THR A 909 -7.05 15.65 32.86
N ASN A 910 -5.81 16.12 33.04
CA ASN A 910 -4.60 15.29 32.99
C ASN A 910 -4.15 14.95 34.42
N VAL A 911 -4.13 13.65 34.74
CA VAL A 911 -3.60 13.15 36.03
C VAL A 911 -2.14 12.78 35.84
N VAL A 912 -1.22 13.54 36.43
CA VAL A 912 0.22 13.25 36.40
C VAL A 912 0.61 12.45 37.64
N VAL A 913 0.96 11.17 37.48
CA VAL A 913 1.52 10.35 38.57
C VAL A 913 3.03 10.42 38.53
N THR A 914 3.64 11.14 39.49
CA THR A 914 5.10 11.14 39.65
C THR A 914 5.55 10.03 40.62
N ASP A 915 6.26 9.04 40.07
CA ASP A 915 7.12 8.06 40.74
C ASP A 915 6.44 7.02 41.67
N VAL A 916 6.25 5.81 41.15
CA VAL A 916 5.72 4.61 41.85
C VAL A 916 6.67 4.01 42.91
N SER A 917 7.83 4.61 43.20
CA SER A 917 8.83 3.99 44.10
C SER A 917 8.68 4.31 45.59
N THR A 918 7.72 5.14 46.01
CA THR A 918 7.47 5.40 47.44
C THR A 918 5.97 5.42 47.75
N GLU A 919 5.54 4.81 48.86
CA GLU A 919 4.13 4.70 49.33
C GLU A 919 3.47 6.06 49.71
N ALA A 920 3.86 7.16 49.06
CA ALA A 920 3.30 8.49 49.22
C ALA A 920 3.48 9.30 47.92
N ALA A 921 2.66 9.02 46.91
CA ALA A 921 2.52 9.89 45.73
C ALA A 921 1.27 10.76 45.90
N ASP A 922 1.41 12.06 45.63
CA ASP A 922 0.31 13.04 45.59
C ASP A 922 0.04 13.34 44.10
N PRO A 923 -1.14 13.02 43.55
CA PRO A 923 -1.46 13.34 42.16
C PRO A 923 -1.60 14.85 42.00
N THR A 924 -0.95 15.43 41.00
CA THR A 924 -1.23 16.81 40.58
C THR A 924 -2.05 16.78 39.31
N ASP A 925 -3.25 17.36 39.36
CA ASP A 925 -4.15 17.49 38.21
C ASP A 925 -3.84 18.80 37.45
N GLU A 926 -3.62 18.72 36.14
CA GLU A 926 -3.74 19.87 35.25
C GLU A 926 -5.10 19.78 34.54
N THR A 927 -6.03 20.66 34.91
CA THR A 927 -7.37 20.74 34.30
C THR A 927 -7.45 21.90 33.32
N GLY A 928 -7.76 21.62 32.05
CA GLY A 928 -8.00 22.61 31.01
C GLY A 928 -9.48 22.67 30.62
N SER A 929 -10.07 23.87 30.57
CA SER A 929 -11.46 24.07 30.12
C SER A 929 -11.50 24.97 28.88
N PHE A 930 -12.21 24.54 27.83
CA PHE A 930 -12.31 25.25 26.57
C PHE A 930 -13.73 25.23 25.99
N ASP A 931 -14.19 26.35 25.47
CA ASP A 931 -15.51 26.45 24.83
C ASP A 931 -15.45 25.94 23.39
N MET A 932 -16.37 25.06 23.02
CA MET A 932 -16.49 24.44 21.70
C MET A 932 -17.85 24.69 21.07
N ARG A 933 -17.89 24.67 19.73
CA ARG A 933 -19.11 24.66 18.93
C ARG A 933 -19.08 23.48 17.98
N TYR A 934 -20.17 22.72 18.00
CA TYR A 934 -20.42 21.58 17.14
C TYR A 934 -21.57 21.93 16.21
N THR A 935 -21.41 21.70 14.91
CA THR A 935 -22.50 21.85 13.94
C THR A 935 -22.99 20.48 13.55
N LEU A 936 -24.29 20.23 13.75
CA LEU A 936 -24.93 18.95 13.44
C LEU A 936 -26.09 19.13 12.46
N SER A 937 -26.45 18.08 11.72
CA SER A 937 -27.70 18.03 10.97
C SER A 937 -28.91 17.98 11.91
N ALA A 938 -30.03 18.59 11.53
CA ALA A 938 -31.23 18.58 12.37
C ALA A 938 -32.03 17.27 12.24
N GLY A 939 -32.42 16.68 13.37
CA GLY A 939 -33.28 15.49 13.44
C GLY A 939 -32.93 14.57 14.62
N ALA A 940 -33.61 13.43 14.71
CA ALA A 940 -33.40 12.44 15.77
C ALA A 940 -32.07 11.67 15.67
N GLU A 941 -31.41 11.67 14.51
CA GLU A 941 -30.09 11.07 14.26
C GLU A 941 -29.15 12.15 13.68
N PRO A 942 -28.65 13.07 14.52
CA PRO A 942 -27.89 14.23 14.04
C PRO A 942 -26.45 13.83 13.66
N GLU A 943 -26.05 14.10 12.40
CA GLU A 943 -24.69 13.91 11.90
C GLU A 943 -23.82 15.10 12.30
N LEU A 944 -22.66 14.84 12.90
CA LEU A 944 -21.66 15.81 13.31
C LEU A 944 -20.82 16.26 12.10
N LEU A 945 -21.03 17.49 11.65
CA LEU A 945 -20.46 18.02 10.41
C LEU A 945 -19.13 18.74 10.62
N SER A 946 -18.96 19.37 11.78
CA SER A 946 -17.73 20.11 12.15
C SER A 946 -17.68 20.45 13.63
N GLU A 947 -16.46 20.59 14.15
CA GLU A 947 -16.15 21.19 15.44
C GLU A 947 -15.22 22.41 15.29
N VAL A 948 -15.42 23.44 16.11
CA VAL A 948 -14.54 24.62 16.20
C VAL A 948 -14.48 25.16 17.63
N SER A 949 -13.33 25.72 18.03
CA SER A 949 -13.21 26.47 19.28
C SER A 949 -14.12 27.70 19.26
N ALA A 950 -14.93 27.93 20.29
CA ALA A 950 -15.88 29.02 20.35
C ALA A 950 -15.22 30.42 20.38
N SER A 951 -13.94 30.50 20.78
CA SER A 951 -13.16 31.74 20.83
C SER A 951 -12.84 32.35 19.46
N ALA A 952 -12.95 31.58 18.37
CA ALA A 952 -12.52 32.01 17.04
C ALA A 952 -13.52 32.94 16.31
N GLU A 953 -14.80 33.03 16.72
CA GLU A 953 -15.83 33.74 15.93
C GLU A 953 -16.95 34.45 16.76
N GLU A 954 -16.73 34.85 18.02
CA GLU A 954 -17.74 35.66 18.76
C GLU A 954 -17.80 37.14 18.34
N MET A 955 -16.97 37.60 17.39
CA MET A 955 -16.96 39.00 16.93
C MET A 955 -17.97 39.36 15.81
N ALA A 956 -18.80 38.43 15.29
CA ALA A 956 -19.67 38.76 14.14
C ALA A 956 -21.03 38.07 14.11
N VAL A 957 -21.92 38.36 15.07
CA VAL A 957 -23.35 38.01 14.93
C VAL A 957 -24.11 39.18 14.26
N ARG A 958 -24.65 39.02 13.05
CA ARG A 958 -25.92 39.67 12.58
C ARG A 958 -26.46 39.00 11.29
N PRO A 959 -27.76 38.69 11.19
CA PRO A 959 -28.40 38.05 10.03
C PRO A 959 -29.05 39.05 9.05
N THR A 960 -29.16 38.71 7.76
CA THR A 960 -30.37 38.84 6.90
C THR A 960 -30.12 38.45 5.43
N ARG A 961 -31.16 37.86 4.81
CA ARG A 961 -31.22 37.29 3.45
C ARG A 961 -31.00 38.28 2.29
N ALA A 962 -30.89 39.58 2.55
CA ALA A 962 -30.65 40.60 1.51
C ALA A 962 -29.16 40.74 1.14
N ALA A 963 -28.23 40.41 2.05
CA ALA A 963 -26.79 40.47 1.78
C ALA A 963 -26.28 39.26 0.94
N LEU A 964 -27.00 38.14 0.95
CA LEU A 964 -26.70 36.97 0.10
C LEU A 964 -26.90 37.27 -1.40
N VAL A 965 -27.74 38.26 -1.74
CA VAL A 965 -27.97 38.66 -3.13
C VAL A 965 -26.90 39.65 -3.62
N ASP A 966 -26.34 40.47 -2.73
CA ASP A 966 -25.20 41.35 -3.07
C ASP A 966 -23.86 40.59 -3.10
N LEU A 967 -23.70 39.50 -2.34
CA LEU A 967 -22.52 38.63 -2.42
C LEU A 967 -22.47 37.83 -3.73
N GLY A 968 -23.62 37.48 -4.30
CA GLY A 968 -23.70 36.82 -5.61
C GLY A 968 -23.26 37.71 -6.78
N ASN A 969 -23.33 39.04 -6.61
CA ASN A 969 -22.98 40.00 -7.65
C ASN A 969 -21.56 40.59 -7.51
N ALA A 970 -20.83 40.26 -6.44
CA ALA A 970 -19.44 40.68 -6.23
C ALA A 970 -18.39 39.64 -6.69
N ILE A 971 -18.81 38.54 -7.33
CA ILE A 971 -17.92 37.44 -7.74
C ILE A 971 -17.17 37.72 -9.07
N GLU A 972 -17.37 38.88 -9.69
CA GLU A 972 -16.50 39.35 -10.79
C GLU A 972 -15.56 40.48 -10.34
N GLY A 973 -14.46 40.09 -9.70
CA GLY A 973 -13.18 40.81 -9.75
C GLY A 973 -12.75 41.61 -8.52
N GLU A 974 -11.86 41.06 -7.69
CA GLU A 974 -10.51 41.59 -7.42
C GLU A 974 -9.71 40.63 -6.51
N ILE A 975 -8.40 40.54 -6.77
CA ILE A 975 -7.43 39.70 -6.06
C ILE A 975 -7.19 40.30 -4.67
N ILE A 976 -7.51 39.57 -3.59
CA ILE A 976 -6.99 39.92 -2.27
C ILE A 976 -5.55 39.40 -2.19
N GLU A 977 -4.57 40.30 -2.19
CA GLU A 977 -3.17 39.95 -1.92
C GLU A 977 -3.01 39.54 -0.44
N ASP A 978 -2.66 38.27 -0.17
CA ASP A 978 -2.16 37.84 1.15
C ASP A 978 -0.79 38.49 1.38
N THR A 979 -0.80 39.63 2.08
CA THR A 979 0.37 40.51 2.30
C THR A 979 1.10 40.22 3.62
N ASP A 980 0.45 39.54 4.58
CA ASP A 980 1.04 39.27 5.89
C ASP A 980 1.88 37.99 5.89
N PRO A 981 3.11 37.97 6.43
CA PRO A 981 3.88 36.75 6.58
C PRO A 981 3.26 35.79 7.61
N SER A 982 3.55 34.49 7.49
CA SER A 982 3.34 33.52 8.56
C SER A 982 4.14 33.93 9.81
N ALA A 983 3.52 33.86 10.99
CA ALA A 983 4.19 34.12 12.25
C ALA A 983 5.33 33.11 12.49
N PHE A 984 6.46 33.61 12.99
CA PHE A 984 7.64 32.83 13.37
C PHE A 984 7.68 32.85 14.90
N ASP A 985 6.91 31.97 15.52
CA ASP A 985 6.64 31.89 16.97
C ASP A 985 7.78 31.29 17.80
N GLY A 986 8.86 30.84 17.15
CA GLY A 986 9.99 30.21 17.82
C GLY A 986 9.84 28.69 17.87
N ASP A 987 10.84 28.04 18.42
CA ASP A 987 10.81 26.60 18.68
C ASP A 987 9.95 26.36 19.92
N SER A 988 8.64 26.38 19.71
CA SER A 988 7.64 26.38 20.76
C SER A 988 7.59 25.01 21.44
N THR A 989 7.88 25.00 22.74
CA THR A 989 7.47 24.01 23.75
C THR A 989 6.20 24.51 24.44
N ASP A 990 5.26 25.08 23.68
CA ASP A 990 4.13 25.85 24.21
C ASP A 990 2.82 25.07 24.00
N ASP A 991 2.08 24.93 25.08
CA ASP A 991 0.98 24.01 25.41
C ASP A 991 -0.39 24.35 24.79
N GLY A 992 -0.40 24.91 23.57
CA GLY A 992 -1.62 24.97 22.77
C GLY A 992 -2.67 25.98 23.21
N SER A 993 -2.34 27.01 23.99
CA SER A 993 -3.27 28.12 24.23
C SER A 993 -3.04 29.34 23.30
N GLU A 994 -4.15 29.81 22.74
CA GLU A 994 -4.39 31.06 22.01
C GLU A 994 -4.26 31.15 20.46
N THR A 995 -5.17 31.99 19.94
CA THR A 995 -5.83 31.95 18.63
C THR A 995 -5.47 33.14 17.74
N THR A 996 -5.91 33.05 16.47
CA THR A 996 -6.27 34.10 15.49
C THR A 996 -5.43 34.20 14.21
N SER A 997 -5.97 33.68 13.10
CA SER A 997 -6.08 34.45 11.85
C SER A 997 -7.17 33.86 10.93
N THR A 998 -8.30 34.55 10.88
CA THR A 998 -9.36 34.59 9.85
C THR A 998 -9.26 33.56 8.71
N ALA A 999 -10.04 32.49 8.79
CA ALA A 999 -10.32 31.59 7.68
C ALA A 999 -11.43 32.17 6.79
N ALA A 1000 -11.15 32.38 5.51
CA ALA A 1000 -12.17 32.66 4.52
C ALA A 1000 -12.96 31.38 4.22
N THR A 1001 -14.24 31.34 4.60
CA THR A 1001 -15.17 30.26 4.26
C THR A 1001 -15.61 30.41 2.80
N VAL A 1002 -15.30 29.42 1.97
CA VAL A 1002 -15.86 29.30 0.61
C VAL A 1002 -16.61 27.97 0.55
N SER A 1003 -17.90 28.01 0.23
CA SER A 1003 -18.72 26.82 -0.03
C SER A 1003 -18.30 26.15 -1.34
N PHE A 1004 -18.14 24.82 -1.36
CA PHE A 1004 -17.79 24.08 -2.57
C PHE A 1004 -18.69 22.85 -2.81
N ASP A 1005 -18.87 22.56 -4.09
CA ASP A 1005 -19.39 21.32 -4.65
C ASP A 1005 -18.31 20.21 -4.52
N ALA A 1006 -18.63 19.13 -3.82
CA ALA A 1006 -17.68 18.08 -3.42
C ALA A 1006 -17.14 17.23 -4.59
N GLN A 1007 -17.70 17.35 -5.81
CA GLN A 1007 -17.33 16.50 -6.94
C GLN A 1007 -16.03 16.89 -7.69
N GLN A 1008 -15.31 17.95 -7.31
CA GLN A 1008 -14.15 18.44 -8.10
C GLN A 1008 -12.82 18.65 -7.34
N ALA A 1009 -12.71 18.35 -6.05
CA ALA A 1009 -11.46 18.53 -5.31
C ALA A 1009 -10.51 17.34 -5.48
N GLY A 1010 -9.27 17.59 -5.93
CA GLY A 1010 -8.21 16.58 -6.01
C GLY A 1010 -7.51 16.34 -4.67
N THR A 1011 -7.02 15.13 -4.44
CA THR A 1011 -6.32 14.74 -3.21
C THR A 1011 -4.83 15.15 -3.28
N TYR A 1012 -4.30 15.80 -2.24
CA TYR A 1012 -2.85 16.07 -2.10
C TYR A 1012 -2.22 15.16 -1.03
N LEU A 1013 -1.28 14.30 -1.44
CA LEU A 1013 -0.59 13.36 -0.55
C LEU A 1013 0.63 14.01 0.12
N ARG A 1014 0.42 14.65 1.27
CA ARG A 1014 1.44 15.40 2.03
C ARG A 1014 2.69 14.58 2.35
N THR A 1015 2.50 13.37 2.87
CA THR A 1015 3.58 12.45 3.24
C THR A 1015 4.33 11.96 2.01
N GLY A 1016 3.63 11.67 0.91
CA GLY A 1016 4.26 11.33 -0.37
C GLY A 1016 5.14 12.46 -0.92
N ALA A 1017 4.68 13.71 -0.85
CA ALA A 1017 5.47 14.87 -1.29
C ALA A 1017 6.73 15.08 -0.43
N ALA A 1018 6.62 14.93 0.90
CA ALA A 1018 7.76 15.00 1.81
C ALA A 1018 8.76 13.85 1.60
N THR A 1019 8.27 12.62 1.44
CA THR A 1019 9.10 11.43 1.16
C THR A 1019 9.83 11.58 -0.17
N TRP A 1020 9.14 12.05 -1.22
CA TRP A 1020 9.77 12.32 -2.51
C TRP A 1020 10.89 13.35 -2.36
N ALA A 1021 10.65 14.45 -1.63
CA ALA A 1021 11.66 15.46 -1.41
C ALA A 1021 12.87 14.93 -0.62
N VAL A 1022 12.65 14.14 0.43
CA VAL A 1022 13.72 13.49 1.21
C VAL A 1022 14.53 12.51 0.36
N GLY A 1023 13.89 11.76 -0.54
CA GLY A 1023 14.56 10.81 -1.44
C GLY A 1023 15.35 11.49 -2.56
N HIS A 1024 14.96 12.70 -2.96
CA HIS A 1024 15.53 13.39 -4.13
C HIS A 1024 16.36 14.63 -3.78
N TRP A 1025 16.63 14.89 -2.50
CA TRP A 1025 17.32 16.09 -2.00
C TRP A 1025 18.70 16.38 -2.61
N ASN A 1026 19.37 15.35 -3.15
CA ASN A 1026 20.70 15.41 -3.78
C ASN A 1026 20.64 15.22 -5.30
N SER A 1027 19.45 15.26 -5.91
CA SER A 1027 19.31 15.12 -7.36
C SER A 1027 19.98 16.30 -8.08
N PRO A 1028 20.56 16.09 -9.28
CA PRO A 1028 21.17 17.18 -10.05
C PRO A 1028 20.18 18.33 -10.27
N GLU A 1029 20.62 19.55 -9.94
CA GLU A 1029 19.81 20.75 -10.16
C GLU A 1029 19.60 20.95 -11.66
N MET A 1030 18.33 21.15 -12.07
CA MET A 1030 18.02 21.36 -13.49
C MET A 1030 18.24 22.82 -13.91
N TYR A 1031 18.30 23.74 -12.95
CA TYR A 1031 18.43 25.18 -13.13
C TYR A 1031 19.38 25.77 -12.08
N ASP A 1032 20.02 26.91 -12.36
CA ASP A 1032 20.86 27.62 -11.38
C ASP A 1032 20.09 28.06 -10.11
N ALA A 1033 18.76 28.14 -10.19
CA ALA A 1033 17.84 28.34 -9.06
C ALA A 1033 16.69 27.32 -9.15
N ASP A 1034 16.91 26.12 -8.60
CA ASP A 1034 16.05 24.95 -8.80
C ASP A 1034 14.98 24.75 -7.71
N CYS A 1035 14.86 25.65 -6.75
CA CYS A 1035 14.00 25.46 -5.57
C CYS A 1035 12.53 25.17 -5.91
N THR A 1036 11.96 25.93 -6.84
CA THR A 1036 10.55 25.81 -7.21
C THR A 1036 10.29 24.62 -8.13
N ASN A 1037 11.24 24.30 -9.00
CA ASN A 1037 11.16 23.09 -9.82
C ASN A 1037 11.20 21.84 -8.92
N PHE A 1038 12.08 21.82 -7.92
CA PHE A 1038 12.15 20.74 -6.94
C PHE A 1038 10.86 20.57 -6.14
N VAL A 1039 10.31 21.67 -5.58
CA VAL A 1039 9.04 21.63 -4.84
C VAL A 1039 7.86 21.26 -5.76
N SER A 1040 7.82 21.76 -7.00
CA SER A 1040 6.77 21.41 -7.96
C SER A 1040 6.80 19.92 -8.31
N ARG A 1041 8.00 19.34 -8.48
CA ARG A 1041 8.19 17.90 -8.69
C ARG A 1041 7.83 17.09 -7.46
N ALA A 1042 8.14 17.56 -6.25
CA ALA A 1042 7.72 16.91 -5.00
C ALA A 1042 6.20 16.83 -4.88
N ILE A 1043 5.51 17.93 -5.19
CA ILE A 1043 4.05 18.00 -5.13
C ILE A 1043 3.39 17.18 -6.26
N HIS A 1044 3.99 17.15 -7.45
CA HIS A 1044 3.47 16.38 -8.57
C HIS A 1044 3.71 14.87 -8.44
N TYR A 1045 4.96 14.46 -8.26
CA TYR A 1045 5.35 13.05 -8.26
C TYR A 1045 5.18 12.37 -6.89
N GLY A 1046 5.38 13.11 -5.80
CA GLY A 1046 5.16 12.59 -4.45
C GLY A 1046 3.77 12.90 -3.91
N GLY A 1047 3.24 14.07 -4.22
CA GLY A 1047 1.94 14.55 -3.73
C GLY A 1047 0.72 14.20 -4.59
N ASP A 1048 0.93 13.52 -5.73
CA ASP A 1048 -0.06 13.15 -6.75
C ASP A 1048 -0.83 14.32 -7.38
N VAL A 1049 -0.35 15.57 -7.27
CA VAL A 1049 -1.08 16.71 -7.85
C VAL A 1049 -0.90 16.74 -9.37
N ARG A 1050 -2.00 16.55 -10.13
CA ARG A 1050 -1.99 16.68 -11.59
C ARG A 1050 -1.63 18.11 -12.04
N MET A 1051 -0.87 18.20 -13.14
CA MET A 1051 -0.55 19.50 -13.75
C MET A 1051 -1.81 20.22 -14.23
N LYS A 1052 -1.81 21.56 -14.18
CA LYS A 1052 -2.92 22.39 -14.66
C LYS A 1052 -2.60 22.98 -16.03
N GLY A 1053 -3.20 22.42 -17.09
CA GLY A 1053 -3.06 22.86 -18.48
C GLY A 1053 -1.95 22.14 -19.29
N LYS A 1054 -1.81 22.47 -20.58
CA LYS A 1054 -0.82 21.88 -21.51
C LYS A 1054 -0.41 22.82 -22.66
N GLY A 1055 0.89 22.85 -22.99
CA GLY A 1055 1.48 23.04 -24.34
C GLY A 1055 1.24 24.28 -25.21
N ASN A 1056 0.24 25.15 -24.96
CA ASN A 1056 -0.08 26.30 -25.84
C ASN A 1056 -0.33 27.64 -25.11
N GLY A 1057 -0.18 27.68 -23.78
CA GLY A 1057 -0.35 28.88 -22.96
C GLY A 1057 0.89 29.78 -22.92
N THR A 1058 0.73 31.05 -22.56
CA THR A 1058 1.92 31.93 -22.41
C THR A 1058 2.81 31.45 -21.25
N TYR A 1059 4.13 31.40 -21.45
CA TYR A 1059 5.13 30.98 -20.45
C TYR A 1059 5.00 31.67 -19.08
N LYS A 1060 4.41 32.87 -19.02
CA LYS A 1060 4.19 33.67 -17.79
C LYS A 1060 2.77 33.57 -17.22
N ASP A 1061 1.93 32.72 -17.78
CA ASP A 1061 0.55 32.56 -17.34
C ASP A 1061 0.50 32.02 -15.90
N THR A 1062 -0.16 32.75 -15.01
CA THR A 1062 -0.34 32.36 -13.60
C THR A 1062 -1.51 31.40 -13.40
N ASP A 1063 -2.22 31.03 -14.47
CA ASP A 1063 -3.36 30.11 -14.43
C ASP A 1063 -3.02 28.66 -14.79
N LEU A 1064 -1.79 28.46 -15.24
CA LEU A 1064 -1.26 27.18 -15.67
C LEU A 1064 -0.12 26.76 -14.74
N TRP A 1065 0.06 25.46 -14.54
CA TRP A 1065 1.17 24.87 -13.79
C TRP A 1065 1.51 23.52 -14.40
N TRP A 1066 2.50 23.51 -15.29
CA TRP A 1066 2.91 22.32 -16.03
C TRP A 1066 4.37 22.39 -16.48
N TYR A 1067 4.92 21.21 -16.77
CA TYR A 1067 6.26 21.00 -17.29
C TYR A 1067 6.24 19.88 -18.34
N GLU A 1068 6.74 20.15 -19.54
CA GLU A 1068 6.92 19.14 -20.59
C GLU A 1068 8.43 18.90 -20.83
N PRO A 1069 8.94 17.69 -20.58
CA PRO A 1069 10.33 17.36 -20.88
C PRO A 1069 10.54 17.24 -22.39
N SER A 1070 11.19 18.23 -23.01
CA SER A 1070 11.61 18.21 -24.43
C SER A 1070 13.14 18.26 -24.57
N THR A 1071 13.66 17.59 -25.60
CA THR A 1071 15.10 17.42 -25.87
C THR A 1071 15.76 18.64 -26.53
N PHE A 1072 14.98 19.63 -26.98
CA PHE A 1072 15.50 20.80 -27.71
C PHE A 1072 15.04 22.16 -27.15
N PHE A 1073 13.87 22.23 -26.51
CA PHE A 1073 13.35 23.44 -25.87
C PHE A 1073 12.73 23.06 -24.52
N ARG A 1074 12.99 23.85 -23.48
CA ARG A 1074 12.39 23.65 -22.16
C ARG A 1074 11.04 24.38 -22.14
N ASP A 1075 9.97 23.64 -22.41
CA ASP A 1075 8.59 24.14 -22.39
C ASP A 1075 7.98 23.88 -21.00
N GLN A 1076 7.81 24.94 -20.23
CA GLN A 1076 7.18 24.91 -18.92
C GLN A 1076 6.59 26.27 -18.57
N THR A 1077 5.82 26.36 -17.49
CA THR A 1077 5.33 27.64 -16.97
C THR A 1077 6.29 28.25 -15.95
N MET A 1078 6.30 29.59 -15.84
CA MET A 1078 7.00 30.28 -14.74
C MET A 1078 6.49 29.85 -13.37
N THR A 1079 5.22 29.45 -13.26
CA THR A 1079 4.64 28.90 -12.04
C THR A 1079 5.25 27.55 -11.63
N TRP A 1080 5.86 26.79 -12.55
CA TRP A 1080 6.56 25.53 -12.24
C TRP A 1080 7.99 25.76 -11.73
N ILE A 1081 8.65 26.83 -12.15
CA ILE A 1081 10.10 27.04 -11.91
C ILE A 1081 10.46 28.31 -11.12
N ASN A 1082 9.52 29.21 -10.86
CA ASN A 1082 9.78 30.48 -10.17
C ASN A 1082 8.88 30.66 -8.95
N ALA A 1083 9.50 30.86 -7.77
CA ALA A 1083 8.79 30.85 -6.49
C ALA A 1083 7.71 31.95 -6.37
N SER A 1084 7.96 33.14 -6.94
CA SER A 1084 6.98 34.23 -6.96
C SER A 1084 5.77 33.91 -7.84
N TYR A 1085 5.98 33.29 -9.00
CA TYR A 1085 4.88 32.86 -9.88
C TYR A 1085 4.15 31.64 -9.30
N PHE A 1086 4.88 30.71 -8.68
CA PHE A 1086 4.30 29.54 -8.05
C PHE A 1086 3.38 29.90 -6.87
N ARG A 1087 3.81 30.83 -6.00
CA ARG A 1087 2.94 31.35 -4.93
C ARG A 1087 1.67 31.97 -5.48
N LYS A 1088 1.76 32.79 -6.55
CA LYS A 1088 0.57 33.38 -7.20
C LYS A 1088 -0.38 32.32 -7.76
N PHE A 1089 0.16 31.28 -8.39
CA PHE A 1089 -0.62 30.14 -8.87
C PHE A 1089 -1.32 29.40 -7.73
N MET A 1090 -0.59 29.10 -6.64
CA MET A 1090 -1.16 28.42 -5.47
C MET A 1090 -2.31 29.22 -4.85
N LEU A 1091 -2.14 30.53 -4.66
CA LEU A 1091 -3.18 31.39 -4.08
C LEU A 1091 -4.46 31.44 -4.95
N LYS A 1092 -4.31 31.37 -6.27
CA LYS A 1092 -5.45 31.44 -7.19
C LYS A 1092 -6.15 30.09 -7.34
N HIS A 1093 -5.38 29.01 -7.51
CA HIS A 1093 -5.87 27.73 -8.02
C HIS A 1093 -5.83 26.57 -7.04
N MET A 1094 -5.06 26.66 -5.97
CA MET A 1094 -5.12 25.69 -4.88
C MET A 1094 -5.99 26.25 -3.75
N LEU A 1095 -6.80 25.41 -3.11
CA LEU A 1095 -7.24 25.64 -1.74
C LEU A 1095 -5.97 25.65 -0.88
N HIS A 1096 -5.85 26.64 0.01
CA HIS A 1096 -4.68 26.75 0.88
C HIS A 1096 -5.12 27.20 2.27
N SER A 1097 -4.61 26.51 3.29
CA SER A 1097 -4.64 27.01 4.67
C SER A 1097 -3.27 27.63 4.95
N LYS A 1098 -3.24 28.90 5.32
CA LYS A 1098 -2.03 29.57 5.82
C LYS A 1098 -1.70 29.00 7.20
N ARG A 1099 -0.43 28.67 7.44
CA ARG A 1099 0.06 28.08 8.70
C ARG A 1099 1.11 28.97 9.35
N THR A 1100 1.21 28.89 10.67
CA THR A 1100 2.32 29.38 11.50
C THR A 1100 3.40 28.30 11.64
N THR A 1101 4.55 28.60 12.24
CA THR A 1101 5.57 27.58 12.51
C THR A 1101 5.10 26.53 13.52
N SER A 1102 4.26 26.90 14.49
CA SER A 1102 3.58 25.96 15.41
C SER A 1102 2.51 25.09 14.73
N THR A 1103 1.83 25.57 13.69
CA THR A 1103 0.71 24.85 13.04
C THR A 1103 1.08 24.21 11.70
N ALA A 1104 2.37 24.20 11.35
CA ALA A 1104 2.88 23.64 10.12
C ALA A 1104 3.04 22.11 10.20
N PHE A 1105 2.84 21.41 9.08
CA PHE A 1105 2.97 19.95 9.02
C PHE A 1105 3.99 19.52 7.96
N VAL A 1106 4.48 18.29 8.11
CA VAL A 1106 5.23 17.60 7.05
C VAL A 1106 4.42 17.57 5.75
N GLY A 1107 5.05 17.93 4.64
CA GLY A 1107 4.43 18.08 3.33
C GLY A 1107 3.88 19.49 3.02
N ASP A 1108 3.87 20.42 3.99
CA ASP A 1108 3.51 21.82 3.71
C ASP A 1108 4.67 22.55 3.00
N VAL A 1109 4.32 23.53 2.17
CA VAL A 1109 5.26 24.31 1.35
C VAL A 1109 5.57 25.63 2.03
N ILE A 1110 6.85 25.96 2.14
CA ILE A 1110 7.31 27.25 2.65
C ILE A 1110 7.78 28.12 1.48
N PHE A 1111 7.32 29.36 1.43
CA PHE A 1111 7.84 30.42 0.57
C PHE A 1111 8.64 31.42 1.40
N TYR A 1112 9.76 31.90 0.87
CA TYR A 1112 10.67 32.81 1.57
C TYR A 1112 10.82 34.12 0.80
N ASP A 1113 10.75 35.23 1.51
CA ASP A 1113 11.32 36.52 1.12
C ASP A 1113 12.53 36.74 2.03
N TRP A 1114 13.74 36.62 1.49
CA TRP A 1114 14.97 36.68 2.29
C TRP A 1114 15.30 38.10 2.76
N THR A 1115 14.83 39.12 2.05
CA THR A 1115 15.23 40.51 2.25
C THR A 1115 14.12 41.42 2.78
N ASN A 1116 12.90 40.89 2.90
CA ASN A 1116 11.68 41.63 3.24
C ASN A 1116 11.45 42.81 2.29
N ASP A 1117 11.70 42.60 0.99
CA ASP A 1117 11.44 43.58 -0.08
C ASP A 1117 10.08 43.36 -0.77
N GLY A 1118 9.31 42.38 -0.30
CA GLY A 1118 7.99 42.01 -0.82
C GLY A 1118 8.04 41.00 -1.97
N LYS A 1119 9.21 40.45 -2.31
CA LYS A 1119 9.35 39.44 -3.37
C LYS A 1119 9.67 38.07 -2.80
N ILE A 1120 9.07 37.03 -3.38
CA ILE A 1120 9.37 35.66 -3.00
C ILE A 1120 10.62 35.19 -3.75
N ASP A 1121 11.68 34.98 -2.99
CA ASP A 1121 12.99 34.58 -3.47
C ASP A 1121 13.17 33.06 -3.55
N HIS A 1122 12.47 32.29 -2.72
CA HIS A 1122 12.73 30.85 -2.56
C HIS A 1122 11.51 30.05 -2.11
N THR A 1123 11.58 28.73 -2.26
CA THR A 1123 10.59 27.80 -1.72
C THR A 1123 11.22 26.48 -1.28
N SER A 1124 10.66 25.85 -0.26
CA SER A 1124 11.06 24.54 0.26
C SER A 1124 9.83 23.75 0.70
N ILE A 1125 10.01 22.47 1.03
CA ILE A 1125 8.96 21.63 1.61
C ILE A 1125 9.38 21.12 2.99
N ILE A 1126 8.43 21.09 3.94
CA ILE A 1126 8.66 20.56 5.29
C ILE A 1126 8.74 19.05 5.20
N THR A 1127 9.84 18.48 5.68
CA THR A 1127 10.13 17.04 5.53
C THR A 1127 10.31 16.31 6.85
N LYS A 1128 10.51 17.06 7.94
CA LYS A 1128 10.60 16.53 9.29
C LYS A 1128 10.24 17.63 10.27
N ILE A 1129 9.50 17.30 11.32
CA ILE A 1129 9.29 18.13 12.49
C ILE A 1129 9.71 17.27 13.68
N SER A 1130 10.55 17.79 14.58
CA SER A 1130 11.04 17.02 15.73
C SER A 1130 11.33 17.99 16.88
N ASN A 1131 10.70 17.74 18.03
CA ASN A 1131 10.77 18.56 19.24
C ASN A 1131 10.40 20.03 18.96
N GLY A 1132 9.25 20.29 18.32
CA GLY A 1132 8.83 21.64 17.87
C GLY A 1132 9.61 22.20 16.67
N LYS A 1133 10.77 21.63 16.32
CA LYS A 1133 11.65 22.16 15.27
C LYS A 1133 11.23 21.71 13.89
N ILE A 1134 11.02 22.67 12.99
CA ILE A 1134 10.80 22.41 11.55
C ILE A 1134 12.14 22.15 10.84
N TYR A 1135 12.18 21.08 10.06
CA TYR A 1135 13.25 20.72 9.15
C TYR A 1135 12.72 20.61 7.70
N VAL A 1136 13.31 21.40 6.81
CA VAL A 1136 12.93 21.48 5.40
C VAL A 1136 13.94 20.79 4.49
N THR A 1137 13.46 20.34 3.34
CA THR A 1137 14.31 19.85 2.24
C THR A 1137 14.10 20.73 1.01
N GLN A 1138 15.19 21.05 0.32
CA GLN A 1138 15.20 22.06 -0.77
C GLN A 1138 16.38 21.92 -1.73
N HIS A 1139 16.24 22.56 -2.91
CA HIS A 1139 17.24 22.72 -3.97
C HIS A 1139 17.58 24.20 -4.23
N THR A 1140 18.61 24.52 -5.03
CA THR A 1140 19.43 25.77 -5.17
C THR A 1140 20.70 25.71 -4.33
N LYS A 1141 20.58 25.10 -3.16
CA LYS A 1141 21.66 24.36 -2.49
C LYS A 1141 20.98 23.12 -1.92
N ALA A 1142 21.43 21.94 -2.35
CA ALA A 1142 20.91 20.67 -1.88
C ALA A 1142 21.05 20.58 -0.35
N TYR A 1143 19.92 20.64 0.35
CA TYR A 1143 19.87 20.44 1.80
C TYR A 1143 18.80 19.42 2.15
N LYS A 1144 19.20 18.35 2.84
CA LYS A 1144 18.33 17.41 3.54
C LYS A 1144 18.15 17.88 4.98
N TYR A 1145 16.91 17.93 5.46
CA TYR A 1145 16.59 18.26 6.86
C TYR A 1145 17.30 19.51 7.40
N ARG A 1146 17.26 20.60 6.64
CA ARG A 1146 17.77 21.88 7.13
C ARG A 1146 16.80 22.43 8.17
N SER A 1147 17.28 22.64 9.39
CA SER A 1147 16.51 23.36 10.41
C SER A 1147 16.09 24.75 9.90
N LEU A 1148 14.80 25.08 10.04
CA LEU A 1148 14.25 26.38 9.69
C LEU A 1148 14.86 27.51 10.56
N ALA A 1149 15.13 27.22 11.83
CA ALA A 1149 15.85 28.12 12.74
C ALA A 1149 17.28 28.40 12.24
N ALA A 1150 17.97 27.39 11.70
CA ALA A 1150 19.29 27.57 11.09
C ALA A 1150 19.24 28.44 9.82
N GLN A 1151 18.11 28.49 9.10
CA GLN A 1151 17.92 29.42 7.98
C GLN A 1151 17.63 30.84 8.47
N LYS A 1152 16.76 31.01 9.48
CA LYS A 1152 16.47 32.31 10.11
C LYS A 1152 17.72 32.96 10.70
N LYS A 1153 18.60 32.18 11.30
CA LYS A 1153 19.90 32.67 11.83
C LYS A 1153 20.80 33.26 10.73
N VAL A 1154 20.79 32.69 9.53
CA VAL A 1154 21.58 33.18 8.38
C VAL A 1154 20.88 34.36 7.68
N LYS A 1155 19.55 34.39 7.71
CA LYS A 1155 18.70 35.41 7.06
C LYS A 1155 17.71 36.00 8.08
N PRO A 1156 18.18 36.83 9.03
CA PRO A 1156 17.36 37.31 10.15
C PRO A 1156 16.15 38.16 9.70
N LYS A 1157 16.27 38.84 8.56
CA LYS A 1157 15.19 39.64 7.96
C LYS A 1157 14.17 38.82 7.16
N MET A 1158 14.34 37.50 7.05
CA MET A 1158 13.45 36.69 6.21
C MET A 1158 12.01 36.70 6.72
N LYS A 1159 11.07 36.79 5.79
CA LYS A 1159 9.65 36.50 5.99
C LYS A 1159 9.31 35.20 5.31
N ILE A 1160 8.40 34.44 5.91
CA ILE A 1160 7.96 33.15 5.37
C ILE A 1160 6.46 33.10 5.22
N TRP A 1161 5.99 32.26 4.30
CA TRP A 1161 4.59 31.87 4.19
C TRP A 1161 4.51 30.36 4.08
N ILE A 1162 3.78 29.72 4.99
CA ILE A 1162 3.60 28.28 5.01
C ILE A 1162 2.20 27.97 4.51
N TYR A 1163 2.09 27.19 3.44
CA TYR A 1163 0.82 26.79 2.86
C TYR A 1163 0.73 25.29 2.70
N ARG A 1164 -0.46 24.76 2.95
CA ARG A 1164 -0.85 23.41 2.56
C ARG A 1164 -1.45 23.41 1.15
N PRO A 1165 -0.84 22.75 0.15
CA PRO A 1165 -1.46 22.54 -1.15
C PRO A 1165 -2.75 21.73 -1.06
N LYS A 1166 -3.82 22.16 -1.72
CA LYS A 1166 -5.02 21.36 -2.00
C LYS A 1166 -5.56 21.77 -3.39
N PRO A 1167 -5.33 21.01 -4.46
CA PRO A 1167 -5.69 21.46 -5.82
C PRO A 1167 -7.21 21.56 -5.99
N LYS A 1168 -7.70 22.66 -6.61
CA LYS A 1168 -9.11 22.83 -7.00
C LYS A 1168 -9.45 22.13 -8.33
N TRP A 1169 -8.59 21.24 -8.83
CA TRP A 1169 -8.73 20.62 -10.16
C TRP A 1169 -8.15 19.21 -10.15
N TYR A 1170 -8.63 18.33 -11.03
CA TYR A 1170 -8.05 17.02 -11.35
C TYR A 1170 -8.38 16.60 -12.78
#